data_AF-A0AAN9U6H1-F1
#
_entry.id   AF-A0AAN9U6H1-F1
#
_cell.length_a   1.000
_cell.length_b   1.000
_cell.length_c   1.000
_cell.angle_alpha   90.00
_cell.angle_beta   90.00
_cell.angle_gamma   90.00
#
_symmetry.space_group_name_H-M   'P 1'
#
loop_
_entity.id
_entity.type
_entity.pdbx_description
1 polymer ?
#
loop_
_entity_poly.entity_id
_entity_poly.type
_entity_poly.pdbx_seq_one_letter_code
_entity_poly.pdbx_strand_id
1 'polypeptide(L)'
;MDLRAETTRDRSRSTFVIIWFLFLAAVFSVGARLGTKYAMARSLAWDDTLMIIAQSISITFAASSGLGKALDTLAPDAVSSFLKKRAWWTSVEIVNIVTEFGFVFMYFWIIGRLQISILKRTTVLAVFLTRLLVVVAAAAQLAVFWAAYPEADITQSSWLMVTENAFSKEGAQARVGSFEPAVPGSGSGDDAALARLGKKPVLKRNFGFMTIMGFSCTILITWEGSLIGGPSGIIYGFIVVWVGTLSIFATLSELVSMAPTSGGQYHWVSILAPPTTRKFLGYLTGWLTLTGWQALVASGGYVTGTMIQGLILLTHPDYINSMKNWHGTLLFWAVVLAGFSINTAIGSLLAKFEGLVLVVHLLGFFAVILPLAILSEHADSASVFNTFYNVGGWQTQGLSFCIGILGNVFAFLGGDGAIHMAEEIRNAAVVIPQSLMTGLTVNGLLGFAMLIATMYCVGDIDAALAENPSYPFMAIFRNAVGSTAGAAVMSAVIVVMSFSATTGCLASTSRLYWAFARDRGLPGWRILMKTSPRTSIPMYSVVTTTVIAIILSLVNIGNATAFNGVISISVAGLFGSYLIASSLLLYRRLRGDIHDTEPDDTLVNTVDSSLTWGPWRLRGLFGIANNIFSCAYITFIFFFCFWPTSVDVTPQNMNWAVLVFVVVFIFSMLYYAIWARKVYSGPIVEL
;
A
#
# COMPACT_ATOMS: atom_id res chain seq x y z
N MET A 1 40.71 -16.97 2.20
CA MET A 1 39.55 -16.35 1.53
C MET A 1 38.89 -17.44 0.72
N ASP A 2 37.82 -18.03 1.25
CA ASP A 2 37.34 -19.34 0.82
C ASP A 2 36.24 -19.18 -0.25
N LEU A 3 36.64 -19.19 -1.53
CA LEU A 3 35.77 -19.02 -2.71
C LEU A 3 34.64 -20.07 -2.80
N ARG A 4 34.73 -21.18 -2.06
CA ARG A 4 33.66 -22.18 -1.93
C ARG A 4 32.50 -21.73 -1.02
N ALA A 5 32.75 -20.87 -0.02
CA ALA A 5 31.71 -20.37 0.88
C ALA A 5 30.84 -19.29 0.23
N GLU A 6 31.39 -18.49 -0.69
CA GLU A 6 30.63 -17.52 -1.48
C GLU A 6 29.77 -18.22 -2.54
N THR A 7 30.34 -19.18 -3.28
CA THR A 7 29.62 -19.88 -4.36
C THR A 7 28.49 -20.79 -3.87
N THR A 8 28.61 -21.39 -2.67
CA THR A 8 27.52 -22.18 -2.05
C THR A 8 26.42 -21.31 -1.44
N ARG A 9 26.76 -20.13 -0.89
CA ARG A 9 25.81 -19.16 -0.35
C ARG A 9 25.02 -18.44 -1.45
N ASP A 10 25.64 -18.23 -2.61
CA ASP A 10 25.00 -17.64 -3.78
C ASP A 10 24.06 -18.65 -4.46
N ARG A 11 24.51 -19.90 -4.64
CA ARG A 11 23.65 -21.00 -5.16
C ARG A 11 22.44 -21.28 -4.26
N SER A 12 22.54 -21.16 -2.94
CA SER A 12 21.40 -21.37 -2.04
C SER A 12 20.36 -20.23 -2.13
N ARG A 13 20.80 -18.99 -2.32
CA ARG A 13 19.92 -17.83 -2.55
C ARG A 13 19.22 -17.89 -3.90
N SER A 14 19.93 -18.20 -4.99
CA SER A 14 19.32 -18.35 -6.32
C SER A 14 18.32 -19.50 -6.33
N THR A 15 18.65 -20.63 -5.69
CA THR A 15 17.75 -21.80 -5.59
C THR A 15 16.51 -21.47 -4.75
N PHE A 16 16.65 -20.71 -3.66
CA PHE A 16 15.52 -20.26 -2.83
C PHE A 16 14.59 -19.29 -3.57
N VAL A 17 15.14 -18.34 -4.33
CA VAL A 17 14.37 -17.38 -5.15
C VAL A 17 13.64 -18.09 -6.28
N ILE A 18 14.28 -19.06 -6.94
CA ILE A 18 13.67 -19.85 -8.02
C ILE A 18 12.55 -20.73 -7.45
N ILE A 19 12.75 -21.41 -6.31
CA ILE A 19 11.70 -22.24 -5.67
C ILE A 19 10.48 -21.40 -5.26
N TRP A 20 10.69 -20.20 -4.72
CA TRP A 20 9.59 -19.29 -4.37
C TRP A 20 8.87 -18.72 -5.60
N PHE A 21 9.61 -18.40 -6.64
CA PHE A 21 9.04 -17.96 -7.92
C PHE A 21 8.19 -19.07 -8.56
N LEU A 22 8.67 -20.32 -8.53
CA LEU A 22 7.95 -21.49 -9.03
C LEU A 22 6.71 -21.82 -8.19
N PHE A 23 6.77 -21.65 -6.86
CA PHE A 23 5.61 -21.80 -5.97
C PHE A 23 4.52 -20.76 -6.28
N LEU A 24 4.90 -19.49 -6.44
CA LEU A 24 3.97 -18.43 -6.82
C LEU A 24 3.39 -18.65 -8.22
N ALA A 25 4.22 -19.02 -9.20
CA ALA A 25 3.75 -19.32 -10.56
C ALA A 25 2.77 -20.51 -10.61
N ALA A 26 3.01 -21.55 -9.82
CA ALA A 26 2.11 -22.70 -9.68
C ALA A 26 0.77 -22.30 -9.03
N VAL A 27 0.80 -21.49 -7.97
CA VAL A 27 -0.40 -20.97 -7.29
C VAL A 27 -1.23 -20.08 -8.22
N PHE A 28 -0.58 -19.22 -9.02
CA PHE A 28 -1.25 -18.36 -10.00
C PHE A 28 -1.81 -19.16 -11.19
N SER A 29 -1.11 -20.21 -11.63
CA SER A 29 -1.59 -21.13 -12.67
C SER A 29 -2.83 -21.90 -12.22
N VAL A 30 -2.89 -22.33 -10.94
CA VAL A 30 -4.06 -22.99 -10.35
C VAL A 30 -5.24 -22.02 -10.19
N GLY A 31 -4.98 -20.80 -9.71
CA GLY A 31 -6.01 -19.75 -9.55
C GLY A 31 -6.62 -19.30 -10.88
N ALA A 32 -5.79 -19.12 -11.91
CA ALA A 32 -6.26 -18.75 -13.25
C ALA A 32 -7.10 -19.86 -13.89
N ARG A 33 -6.75 -21.14 -13.69
CA ARG A 33 -7.49 -22.32 -14.19
C ARG A 33 -8.83 -22.56 -13.49
N LEU A 34 -8.89 -22.38 -12.17
CA LEU A 34 -10.15 -22.44 -11.40
C LEU A 34 -11.10 -21.31 -11.84
N GLY A 35 -10.57 -20.10 -12.05
CA GLY A 35 -11.35 -18.95 -12.54
C GLY A 35 -11.91 -19.14 -13.96
N THR A 36 -11.12 -19.71 -14.88
CA THR A 36 -11.59 -19.93 -16.26
C THR A 36 -12.59 -21.07 -16.39
N LYS A 37 -12.51 -22.13 -15.57
CA LYS A 37 -13.49 -23.24 -15.61
C LYS A 37 -14.77 -22.95 -14.83
N TYR A 38 -14.72 -22.17 -13.74
CA TYR A 38 -15.93 -21.72 -13.04
C TYR A 38 -16.82 -20.85 -13.96
N ALA A 39 -16.21 -20.11 -14.88
CA ALA A 39 -16.91 -19.33 -15.91
C ALA A 39 -17.56 -20.16 -17.04
N MET A 40 -17.26 -21.47 -17.17
CA MET A 40 -17.75 -22.32 -18.27
C MET A 40 -18.78 -23.41 -17.84
N ALA A 41 -19.40 -23.27 -16.67
CA ALA A 41 -20.60 -24.00 -16.23
C ALA A 41 -20.60 -25.54 -16.37
N ARG A 42 -19.76 -26.26 -15.60
CA ARG A 42 -19.92 -27.72 -15.38
C ARG A 42 -19.53 -28.14 -13.96
N SER A 43 -20.30 -29.06 -13.38
CA SER A 43 -20.03 -29.66 -12.06
C SER A 43 -18.75 -30.51 -12.06
N LEU A 44 -17.98 -30.47 -10.97
CA LEU A 44 -16.75 -31.25 -10.81
C LEU A 44 -17.00 -32.74 -11.05
N ALA A 45 -16.21 -33.37 -11.92
CA ALA A 45 -16.19 -34.81 -12.13
C ALA A 45 -15.14 -35.48 -11.23
N TRP A 46 -15.19 -36.82 -11.13
CA TRP A 46 -14.24 -37.63 -10.34
C TRP A 46 -12.77 -37.40 -10.74
N ASP A 47 -12.53 -37.06 -12.00
CA ASP A 47 -11.21 -36.75 -12.57
C ASP A 47 -10.62 -35.47 -11.97
N ASP A 48 -11.47 -34.48 -11.65
CA ASP A 48 -11.07 -33.22 -11.00
C ASP A 48 -10.70 -33.47 -9.52
N THR A 49 -11.38 -34.40 -8.86
CA THR A 49 -11.06 -34.80 -7.48
C THR A 49 -9.76 -35.58 -7.42
N LEU A 50 -9.51 -36.48 -8.39
CA LEU A 50 -8.23 -37.18 -8.55
C LEU A 50 -7.07 -36.22 -8.85
N MET A 51 -7.29 -35.16 -9.65
CA MET A 51 -6.29 -34.15 -9.97
C MET A 51 -5.97 -33.23 -8.78
N ILE A 52 -6.99 -32.82 -8.01
CA ILE A 52 -6.83 -32.08 -6.76
C ILE A 52 -6.15 -32.95 -5.71
N ILE A 53 -6.52 -34.22 -5.59
CA ILE A 53 -5.89 -35.16 -4.66
C ILE A 53 -4.43 -35.41 -5.07
N ALA A 54 -4.10 -35.66 -6.34
CA ALA A 54 -2.73 -35.90 -6.79
C ALA A 54 -1.80 -34.68 -6.59
N GLN A 55 -2.30 -33.46 -6.80
CA GLN A 55 -1.52 -32.23 -6.63
C GLN A 55 -1.49 -31.75 -5.17
N SER A 56 -2.57 -31.96 -4.41
CA SER A 56 -2.59 -31.74 -2.95
C SER A 56 -1.73 -32.78 -2.24
N ILE A 57 -1.63 -34.02 -2.72
CA ILE A 57 -0.65 -35.02 -2.26
C ILE A 57 0.76 -34.51 -2.55
N SER A 58 1.05 -33.95 -3.73
CA SER A 58 2.39 -33.39 -4.01
C SER A 58 2.75 -32.20 -3.11
N ILE A 59 1.79 -31.31 -2.82
CA ILE A 59 1.96 -30.16 -1.91
C ILE A 59 2.00 -30.59 -0.44
N THR A 60 1.19 -31.57 -0.05
CA THR A 60 1.10 -32.10 1.32
C THR A 60 2.29 -33.00 1.64
N PHE A 61 2.83 -33.74 0.68
CA PHE A 61 4.09 -34.47 0.83
C PHE A 61 5.28 -33.52 0.81
N ALA A 62 5.27 -32.43 0.03
CA ALA A 62 6.30 -31.38 0.15
C ALA A 62 6.30 -30.72 1.54
N ALA A 63 5.12 -30.45 2.10
CA ALA A 63 4.97 -29.92 3.46
C ALA A 63 5.27 -30.95 4.56
N SER A 64 4.89 -32.22 4.39
CA SER A 64 5.12 -33.29 5.37
C SER A 64 6.55 -33.81 5.37
N SER A 65 7.29 -33.62 4.28
CA SER A 65 8.74 -33.88 4.18
C SER A 65 9.60 -32.73 4.73
N GLY A 66 8.96 -31.70 5.30
CA GLY A 66 9.63 -30.63 6.05
C GLY A 66 10.21 -29.48 5.21
N LEU A 67 9.73 -29.24 3.98
CA LEU A 67 10.05 -27.98 3.30
C LEU A 67 9.49 -26.80 4.11
N GLY A 68 10.41 -26.03 4.70
CA GLY A 68 10.11 -24.88 5.56
C GLY A 68 10.63 -25.00 7.00
N LYS A 69 11.15 -26.15 7.42
CA LYS A 69 11.87 -26.26 8.70
C LYS A 69 13.39 -26.20 8.51
N ALA A 70 14.10 -25.80 9.56
CA ALA A 70 15.57 -25.81 9.56
C ALA A 70 16.09 -27.26 9.51
N LEU A 71 17.25 -27.46 8.87
CA LEU A 71 17.77 -28.78 8.47
C LEU A 71 17.94 -29.76 9.66
N ASP A 72 18.11 -29.21 10.86
CA ASP A 72 18.24 -29.85 12.17
C ASP A 72 16.95 -30.49 12.69
N THR A 73 15.81 -30.28 12.02
CA THR A 73 14.48 -30.76 12.47
C THR A 73 13.90 -31.89 11.61
N LEU A 74 14.66 -32.42 10.65
CA LEU A 74 14.27 -33.52 9.77
C LEU A 74 14.68 -34.88 10.37
N ALA A 75 13.88 -35.93 10.12
CA ALA A 75 14.24 -37.29 10.53
C ALA A 75 15.54 -37.76 9.85
N PRO A 76 16.36 -38.61 10.49
CA PRO A 76 17.73 -38.95 10.03
C PRO A 76 17.80 -39.54 8.62
N ASP A 77 16.73 -40.20 8.19
CA ASP A 77 16.54 -40.89 6.93
C ASP A 77 15.81 -40.04 5.86
N ALA A 78 15.18 -38.92 6.24
CA ALA A 78 14.48 -38.01 5.34
C ALA A 78 15.40 -37.36 4.30
N VAL A 79 16.66 -37.16 4.66
CA VAL A 79 17.69 -36.59 3.77
C VAL A 79 18.13 -37.59 2.70
N SER A 80 18.18 -38.89 3.02
CA SER A 80 18.60 -39.94 2.09
C SER A 80 17.61 -40.19 0.95
N SER A 81 16.30 -40.09 1.22
CA SER A 81 15.27 -40.22 0.18
C SER A 81 15.18 -38.96 -0.70
N PHE A 82 15.49 -37.79 -0.12
CA PHE A 82 15.56 -36.51 -0.82
C PHE A 82 16.77 -36.39 -1.77
N LEU A 83 17.84 -37.16 -1.52
CA LEU A 83 19.10 -37.08 -2.27
C LEU A 83 19.06 -37.71 -3.67
N LYS A 84 17.98 -38.35 -4.10
CA LYS A 84 17.77 -38.75 -5.52
C LYS A 84 17.33 -37.57 -6.42
N LYS A 85 17.98 -36.41 -6.26
CA LYS A 85 17.60 -35.11 -6.84
C LYS A 85 17.50 -35.10 -8.37
N ARG A 86 18.35 -35.83 -9.09
CA ARG A 86 18.35 -35.80 -10.57
C ARG A 86 17.09 -36.45 -11.16
N ALA A 87 16.65 -37.59 -10.62
CA ALA A 87 15.48 -38.32 -11.10
C ALA A 87 14.18 -37.55 -10.83
N TRP A 88 14.07 -36.93 -9.66
CA TRP A 88 12.89 -36.15 -9.28
C TRP A 88 12.73 -34.88 -10.13
N TRP A 89 13.79 -34.08 -10.28
CA TRP A 89 13.75 -32.86 -11.10
C TRP A 89 13.53 -33.14 -12.59
N THR A 90 14.12 -34.22 -13.10
CA THR A 90 13.89 -34.65 -14.49
C THR A 90 12.43 -35.02 -14.74
N SER A 91 11.80 -35.76 -13.82
CA SER A 91 10.40 -36.13 -13.94
C SER A 91 9.46 -34.93 -13.85
N VAL A 92 9.74 -33.98 -12.94
CA VAL A 92 8.93 -32.76 -12.79
C VAL A 92 8.97 -31.93 -14.07
N GLU A 93 10.15 -31.71 -14.67
CA GLU A 93 10.22 -30.89 -15.89
C GLU A 93 9.77 -31.58 -17.16
N ILE A 94 9.93 -32.90 -17.27
CA ILE A 94 9.31 -33.65 -18.37
C ILE A 94 7.79 -33.54 -18.29
N VAL A 95 7.21 -33.68 -17.10
CA VAL A 95 5.76 -33.52 -16.91
C VAL A 95 5.34 -32.09 -17.25
N ASN A 96 6.10 -31.07 -16.84
CA ASN A 96 5.82 -29.67 -17.14
C ASN A 96 5.84 -29.39 -18.65
N ILE A 97 6.88 -29.85 -19.36
CA ILE A 97 7.03 -29.72 -20.82
C ILE A 97 5.90 -30.42 -21.57
N VAL A 98 5.59 -31.67 -21.21
CA VAL A 98 4.50 -32.46 -21.83
C VAL A 98 3.15 -31.79 -21.61
N THR A 99 2.92 -31.21 -20.43
CA THR A 99 1.67 -30.54 -20.10
C THR A 99 1.50 -29.25 -20.92
N GLU A 100 2.56 -28.44 -21.08
CA GLU A 100 2.51 -27.22 -21.90
C GLU A 100 2.31 -27.51 -23.39
N PHE A 101 2.93 -28.57 -23.93
CA PHE A 101 2.64 -29.03 -25.30
C PHE A 101 1.18 -29.49 -25.47
N GLY A 102 0.64 -30.19 -24.48
CA GLY A 102 -0.78 -30.55 -24.43
C GLY A 102 -1.71 -29.34 -24.48
N PHE A 103 -1.37 -28.25 -23.77
CA PHE A 103 -2.13 -27.01 -23.82
C PHE A 103 -2.04 -26.30 -25.16
N VAL A 104 -0.85 -26.20 -25.76
CA VAL A 104 -0.68 -25.62 -27.09
C VAL A 104 -1.54 -26.36 -28.10
N PHE A 105 -1.50 -27.70 -28.11
CA PHE A 105 -2.35 -28.51 -28.98
C PHE A 105 -3.85 -28.25 -28.75
N MET A 106 -4.28 -28.19 -27.49
CA MET A 106 -5.67 -27.90 -27.13
C MET A 106 -6.11 -26.50 -27.59
N TYR A 107 -5.25 -25.48 -27.47
CA TYR A 107 -5.55 -24.13 -27.96
C TYR A 107 -5.67 -24.09 -29.48
N PHE A 108 -4.78 -24.75 -30.21
CA PHE A 108 -4.91 -24.89 -31.66
C PHE A 108 -6.23 -25.57 -32.04
N TRP A 109 -6.63 -26.62 -31.31
CA TRP A 109 -7.88 -27.32 -31.53
C TRP A 109 -9.12 -26.45 -31.25
N ILE A 110 -9.13 -25.70 -30.16
CA ILE A 110 -10.24 -24.79 -29.78
C ILE A 110 -10.32 -23.61 -30.74
N ILE A 111 -9.20 -22.94 -31.02
CA ILE A 111 -9.16 -21.75 -31.88
C ILE A 111 -9.52 -22.10 -33.33
N GLY A 112 -9.16 -23.32 -33.79
CA GLY A 112 -9.58 -23.84 -35.08
C GLY A 112 -11.11 -24.00 -35.23
N ARG A 113 -11.84 -24.10 -34.12
CA ARG A 113 -13.30 -24.24 -34.08
C ARG A 113 -14.05 -22.91 -33.86
N LEU A 114 -13.35 -21.82 -33.52
CA LEU A 114 -13.98 -20.50 -33.29
C LEU A 114 -14.32 -19.80 -34.61
N GLN A 115 -15.55 -19.31 -34.75
CA GLN A 115 -16.06 -18.54 -35.90
C GLN A 115 -15.61 -17.07 -35.86
N ILE A 116 -14.30 -16.82 -35.84
CA ILE A 116 -13.69 -15.47 -35.81
C ILE A 116 -12.86 -15.20 -37.07
N SER A 117 -12.64 -13.93 -37.41
CA SER A 117 -11.87 -13.54 -38.58
C SER A 117 -10.43 -14.07 -38.52
N ILE A 118 -9.85 -14.37 -39.69
CA ILE A 118 -8.49 -14.92 -39.80
C ILE A 118 -7.46 -14.04 -39.08
N LEU A 119 -7.58 -12.71 -39.19
CA LEU A 119 -6.67 -11.78 -38.52
C LEU A 119 -6.76 -11.89 -36.98
N LYS A 120 -7.98 -11.97 -36.41
CA LYS A 120 -8.16 -12.17 -34.97
C LYS A 120 -7.66 -13.55 -34.55
N ARG A 121 -7.89 -14.58 -35.37
CA ARG A 121 -7.40 -15.94 -35.13
C ARG A 121 -5.87 -16.00 -35.09
N THR A 122 -5.19 -15.32 -36.03
CA THR A 122 -3.72 -15.26 -36.07
C THR A 122 -3.13 -14.48 -34.90
N THR A 123 -3.77 -13.38 -34.49
CA THR A 123 -3.30 -12.61 -33.33
C THR A 123 -3.47 -13.38 -32.03
N VAL A 124 -4.62 -14.04 -31.85
CA VAL A 124 -4.88 -14.89 -30.68
C VAL A 124 -3.89 -16.07 -30.65
N LEU A 125 -3.68 -16.75 -31.78
CA LEU A 125 -2.67 -17.80 -31.89
C LEU A 125 -1.26 -17.29 -31.59
N ALA A 126 -0.87 -16.11 -32.09
CA ALA A 126 0.45 -15.52 -31.83
C ALA A 126 0.67 -15.24 -30.34
N VAL A 127 -0.34 -14.72 -29.64
CA VAL A 127 -0.30 -14.51 -28.18
C VAL A 127 -0.18 -15.84 -27.44
N PHE A 128 -0.93 -16.87 -27.82
CA PHE A 128 -0.85 -18.17 -27.15
C PHE A 128 0.42 -18.96 -27.50
N LEU A 129 0.98 -18.77 -28.70
CA LEU A 129 2.26 -19.35 -29.14
C LEU A 129 3.45 -18.83 -28.30
N THR A 130 3.32 -17.68 -27.63
CA THR A 130 4.33 -17.23 -26.65
C THR A 130 4.53 -18.23 -25.51
N ARG A 131 3.57 -19.13 -25.23
CA ARG A 131 3.75 -20.22 -24.26
C ARG A 131 4.79 -21.26 -24.67
N LEU A 132 5.09 -21.39 -25.97
CA LEU A 132 6.21 -22.23 -26.41
C LEU A 132 7.56 -21.67 -25.92
N LEU A 133 7.67 -20.39 -25.59
CA LEU A 133 8.87 -19.83 -24.97
C LEU A 133 9.11 -20.39 -23.56
N VAL A 134 8.04 -20.72 -22.83
CA VAL A 134 8.13 -21.38 -21.52
C VAL A 134 8.65 -22.81 -21.66
N VAL A 135 8.24 -23.51 -22.71
CA VAL A 135 8.75 -24.85 -23.04
C VAL A 135 10.24 -24.78 -23.40
N VAL A 136 10.65 -23.82 -24.23
CA VAL A 136 12.06 -23.61 -24.59
C VAL A 136 12.89 -23.27 -23.35
N ALA A 137 12.36 -22.43 -22.46
CA ALA A 137 13.02 -22.09 -21.20
C ALA A 137 13.17 -23.31 -20.27
N ALA A 138 12.12 -24.13 -20.11
CA ALA A 138 12.15 -25.35 -19.30
C ALA A 138 13.12 -26.40 -19.86
N ALA A 139 13.14 -26.57 -21.19
CA ALA A 139 14.09 -27.47 -21.86
C ALA A 139 15.54 -26.98 -21.72
N ALA A 140 15.78 -25.68 -21.87
CA ALA A 140 17.10 -25.08 -21.65
C ALA A 140 17.56 -25.22 -20.18
N GLN A 141 16.64 -25.04 -19.23
CA GLN A 141 16.90 -25.27 -17.81
C GLN A 141 17.27 -26.72 -17.51
N LEU A 142 16.55 -27.69 -18.09
CA LEU A 142 16.85 -29.10 -17.93
C LEU A 142 18.23 -29.46 -18.50
N ALA A 143 18.58 -28.89 -19.66
CA ALA A 143 19.89 -29.09 -20.28
C ALA A 143 21.04 -28.49 -19.44
N VAL A 144 20.87 -27.27 -18.92
CA VAL A 144 21.83 -26.62 -18.01
C VAL A 144 21.97 -27.41 -16.71
N PHE A 145 20.85 -27.90 -16.16
CA PHE A 145 20.84 -28.68 -14.93
C PHE A 145 21.55 -30.03 -15.09
N TRP A 146 21.30 -30.76 -16.19
CA TRP A 146 22.00 -32.00 -16.49
C TRP A 146 23.50 -31.79 -16.73
N ALA A 147 23.90 -30.68 -17.37
CA ALA A 147 25.30 -30.35 -17.56
C ALA A 147 26.01 -29.99 -16.24
N ALA A 148 25.30 -29.36 -15.30
CA ALA A 148 25.85 -28.96 -14.00
C ALA A 148 25.99 -30.12 -12.99
N TYR A 149 25.26 -31.23 -13.17
CA TYR A 149 25.22 -32.37 -12.24
C TYR A 149 25.30 -33.73 -12.95
N PRO A 150 26.51 -34.17 -13.37
CA PRO A 150 26.69 -35.35 -14.21
C PRO A 150 26.58 -36.70 -13.47
N GLU A 151 26.87 -36.78 -12.17
CA GLU A 151 26.84 -38.04 -11.37
C GLU A 151 25.75 -38.05 -10.28
N ALA A 152 25.37 -39.25 -9.84
CA ALA A 152 24.15 -39.49 -9.06
C ALA A 152 24.33 -39.57 -7.52
N ASP A 153 25.56 -39.57 -6.98
CA ASP A 153 25.78 -39.80 -5.54
C ASP A 153 26.98 -39.01 -5.01
N ILE A 154 26.85 -38.33 -3.86
CA ILE A 154 27.89 -37.45 -3.28
C ILE A 154 28.07 -37.73 -1.77
N THR A 155 27.89 -38.97 -1.34
CA THR A 155 27.85 -39.31 0.10
C THR A 155 29.18 -39.70 0.75
N GLN A 156 30.35 -39.47 0.14
CA GLN A 156 31.62 -39.72 0.82
C GLN A 156 32.47 -38.45 1.03
N SER A 157 32.78 -38.18 2.31
CA SER A 157 34.01 -37.55 2.83
C SER A 157 34.02 -36.11 3.41
N SER A 158 32.99 -35.63 4.13
CA SER A 158 33.16 -34.36 4.89
C SER A 158 32.49 -34.20 6.26
N TRP A 159 31.65 -35.14 6.72
CA TRP A 159 30.78 -34.87 7.90
C TRP A 159 31.05 -35.69 9.17
N LEU A 160 31.96 -36.67 9.17
CA LEU A 160 32.14 -37.58 10.31
C LEU A 160 33.06 -37.10 11.44
N MET A 161 33.72 -35.94 11.35
CA MET A 161 34.65 -35.47 12.40
C MET A 161 34.07 -34.49 13.43
N VAL A 162 32.88 -33.93 13.22
CA VAL A 162 32.38 -32.80 14.05
C VAL A 162 31.44 -33.27 15.18
N THR A 163 30.91 -34.49 15.12
CA THR A 163 29.88 -34.97 16.05
C THR A 163 30.41 -35.57 17.35
N GLU A 164 31.72 -35.87 17.48
CA GLU A 164 32.26 -36.46 18.72
C GLU A 164 32.49 -35.42 19.84
N ASN A 165 32.67 -34.14 19.51
CA ASN A 165 33.00 -33.12 20.52
C ASN A 165 31.78 -32.43 21.17
N ALA A 166 30.57 -32.62 20.65
CA ALA A 166 29.38 -31.88 21.09
C ALA A 166 28.60 -32.54 22.25
N PHE A 167 28.91 -33.79 22.62
CA PHE A 167 28.14 -34.56 23.62
C PHE A 167 28.68 -34.48 25.06
N SER A 168 29.60 -33.57 25.37
CA SER A 168 30.34 -33.59 26.65
C SER A 168 29.86 -32.66 27.78
N LYS A 169 28.81 -31.84 27.66
CA LYS A 169 28.44 -30.93 28.78
C LYS A 169 26.94 -30.85 29.09
N GLU A 170 26.46 -31.86 29.81
CA GLU A 170 25.34 -31.72 30.76
C GLU A 170 25.87 -31.15 32.09
N GLY A 171 25.27 -30.08 32.60
CA GLY A 171 25.52 -29.59 33.97
C GLY A 171 25.42 -28.07 34.15
N ALA A 172 24.19 -27.54 34.28
CA ALA A 172 23.89 -26.37 35.11
C ALA A 172 22.36 -26.10 35.16
N GLN A 173 21.71 -26.60 36.21
CA GLN A 173 20.36 -26.19 36.62
C GLN A 173 20.39 -24.92 37.50
N ALA A 174 19.31 -24.14 37.38
CA ALA A 174 18.70 -23.21 38.36
C ALA A 174 19.48 -21.99 38.88
N ARG A 175 18.92 -20.79 38.64
CA ARG A 175 18.80 -19.68 39.62
C ARG A 175 17.75 -18.64 39.18
N VAL A 176 16.79 -18.40 40.07
CA VAL A 176 15.89 -17.23 40.09
C VAL A 176 16.64 -16.09 40.80
N GLY A 177 16.69 -14.88 40.23
CA GLY A 177 17.23 -13.69 40.90
C GLY A 177 17.44 -12.47 39.99
N SER A 178 16.95 -11.31 40.46
CA SER A 178 17.29 -9.91 40.12
C SER A 178 17.19 -9.41 38.67
N PHE A 179 16.33 -8.40 38.47
CA PHE A 179 16.41 -7.46 37.35
C PHE A 179 17.73 -6.67 37.44
N GLU A 180 18.67 -6.96 36.55
CA GLU A 180 19.75 -6.04 36.19
C GLU A 180 19.41 -5.35 34.85
N PRO A 181 19.79 -4.07 34.67
CA PRO A 181 19.52 -3.34 33.43
C PRO A 181 20.29 -4.00 32.28
N ALA A 182 19.57 -4.25 31.18
CA ALA A 182 20.14 -4.88 30.00
C ALA A 182 21.32 -4.05 29.45
N VAL A 183 22.46 -4.72 29.29
CA VAL A 183 23.64 -4.20 28.59
C VAL A 183 23.26 -3.88 27.13
N PRO A 184 23.58 -2.69 26.60
CA PRO A 184 23.30 -2.32 25.22
C PRO A 184 24.20 -3.13 24.28
N GLY A 185 23.66 -4.18 23.67
CA GLY A 185 24.41 -4.99 22.70
C GLY A 185 23.71 -6.19 22.09
N SER A 186 22.50 -6.58 22.54
CA SER A 186 21.80 -7.78 22.05
C SER A 186 20.51 -7.52 21.26
N GLY A 187 20.21 -6.25 20.93
CA GLY A 187 19.07 -5.89 20.06
C GLY A 187 19.39 -6.09 18.59
N SER A 188 18.36 -6.36 17.76
CA SER A 188 18.53 -6.30 16.30
C SER A 188 19.07 -4.92 15.88
N GLY A 189 19.82 -4.81 14.78
CA GLY A 189 20.35 -3.51 14.32
C GLY A 189 19.28 -2.40 14.21
N ASP A 190 18.03 -2.78 13.96
CA ASP A 190 16.88 -1.89 13.94
C ASP A 190 16.44 -1.41 15.34
N ASP A 191 16.62 -2.22 16.40
CA ASP A 191 16.35 -1.80 17.78
C ASP A 191 17.39 -0.78 18.24
N ALA A 192 18.65 -1.01 17.87
CA ALA A 192 19.72 -0.05 18.12
C ALA A 192 19.45 1.27 17.37
N ALA A 193 19.03 1.22 16.11
CA ALA A 193 18.68 2.40 15.33
C ALA A 193 17.52 3.20 15.95
N LEU A 194 16.48 2.53 16.46
CA LEU A 194 15.36 3.20 17.12
C LEU A 194 15.79 3.80 18.48
N ALA A 195 16.67 3.12 19.22
CA ALA A 195 17.24 3.62 20.47
C ALA A 195 18.09 4.88 20.27
N ARG A 196 18.80 5.01 19.13
CA ARG A 196 19.54 6.25 18.76
C ARG A 196 18.64 7.47 18.58
N LEU A 197 17.36 7.25 18.26
CA LEU A 197 16.31 8.28 18.19
C LEU A 197 15.63 8.51 19.56
N GLY A 198 16.15 7.88 20.62
CA GLY A 198 15.59 7.96 21.96
C GLY A 198 14.27 7.19 22.12
N LYS A 199 13.95 6.21 21.28
CA LYS A 199 12.67 5.49 21.33
C LYS A 199 12.85 4.04 21.77
N LYS A 200 11.98 3.58 22.68
CA LYS A 200 11.93 2.17 23.09
C LYS A 200 11.15 1.35 22.06
N PRO A 201 11.70 0.23 21.55
CA PRO A 201 10.98 -0.68 20.67
C PRO A 201 9.91 -1.44 21.46
N VAL A 202 8.64 -1.20 21.11
CA VAL A 202 7.48 -1.83 21.78
C VAL A 202 6.51 -2.48 20.79
N LEU A 203 6.62 -2.18 19.50
CA LEU A 203 5.89 -2.84 18.42
C LEU A 203 6.72 -3.97 17.81
N LYS A 204 6.04 -4.96 17.23
CA LYS A 204 6.70 -6.10 16.57
C LYS A 204 6.93 -5.80 15.10
N ARG A 205 8.14 -6.09 14.61
CA ARG A 205 8.51 -5.91 13.19
C ARG A 205 7.91 -7.00 12.30
N ASN A 206 6.74 -6.72 11.76
CA ASN A 206 5.97 -7.64 10.91
C ASN A 206 6.08 -7.32 9.42
N PHE A 207 6.57 -6.14 9.04
CA PHE A 207 6.65 -5.69 7.65
C PHE A 207 8.08 -5.76 7.09
N GLY A 208 8.20 -6.35 5.89
CA GLY A 208 9.36 -6.23 5.01
C GLY A 208 9.05 -5.36 3.79
N PHE A 209 10.02 -5.22 2.88
CA PHE A 209 9.91 -4.35 1.70
C PHE A 209 8.66 -4.64 0.84
N MET A 210 8.43 -5.89 0.44
CA MET A 210 7.28 -6.22 -0.44
C MET A 210 5.92 -5.94 0.23
N THR A 211 5.79 -6.25 1.52
CA THR A 211 4.54 -6.02 2.25
C THR A 211 4.26 -4.54 2.45
N ILE A 212 5.29 -3.72 2.69
CA ILE A 212 5.09 -2.28 2.87
C ILE A 212 4.91 -1.55 1.55
N MET A 213 5.58 -2.00 0.48
CA MET A 213 5.32 -1.50 -0.87
C MET A 213 3.89 -1.83 -1.30
N GLY A 214 3.42 -3.04 -0.99
CA GLY A 214 2.01 -3.40 -1.11
C GLY A 214 1.10 -2.42 -0.39
N PHE A 215 1.31 -2.23 0.91
CA PHE A 215 0.55 -1.29 1.74
C PHE A 215 0.55 0.15 1.21
N SER A 216 1.72 0.68 0.82
CA SER A 216 1.82 2.01 0.21
C SER A 216 1.02 2.10 -1.09
N CYS A 217 1.05 1.04 -1.91
CA CYS A 217 0.29 1.03 -3.14
C CYS A 217 -1.22 0.93 -2.93
N THR A 218 -1.64 0.10 -1.97
CA THR A 218 -3.05 -0.22 -1.69
C THR A 218 -3.74 0.81 -0.81
N ILE A 219 -3.01 1.72 -0.15
CA ILE A 219 -3.60 2.93 0.44
C ILE A 219 -3.93 3.96 -0.62
N LEU A 220 -3.01 4.17 -1.58
CA LEU A 220 -3.16 5.19 -2.61
C LEU A 220 -4.32 4.88 -3.57
N ILE A 221 -4.45 3.61 -3.98
CA ILE A 221 -5.45 3.13 -4.96
C ILE A 221 -5.60 4.09 -6.15
N THR A 222 -4.48 4.57 -6.70
CA THR A 222 -4.49 5.75 -7.58
C THR A 222 -5.22 5.47 -8.88
N TRP A 223 -5.11 4.26 -9.45
CA TRP A 223 -5.82 3.93 -10.69
C TRP A 223 -7.31 3.73 -10.45
N GLU A 224 -7.71 3.22 -9.30
CA GLU A 224 -9.10 3.15 -8.87
C GLU A 224 -9.66 4.57 -8.62
N GLY A 225 -8.90 5.41 -7.91
CA GLY A 225 -9.25 6.80 -7.64
C GLY A 225 -9.38 7.66 -8.91
N SER A 226 -8.60 7.34 -9.94
CA SER A 226 -8.68 8.00 -11.25
C SER A 226 -10.03 7.76 -11.96
N LEU A 227 -10.76 6.69 -11.60
CA LEU A 227 -12.11 6.41 -12.11
C LEU A 227 -13.19 7.21 -11.36
N ILE A 228 -12.94 7.55 -10.10
CA ILE A 228 -13.88 8.25 -9.23
C ILE A 228 -13.80 9.77 -9.48
N GLY A 229 -12.64 10.27 -9.92
CA GLY A 229 -12.51 11.63 -10.41
C GLY A 229 -13.37 11.85 -11.65
N GLY A 230 -14.20 12.90 -11.65
CA GLY A 230 -14.97 13.29 -12.83
C GLY A 230 -14.07 13.64 -14.02
N PRO A 231 -14.63 14.06 -15.18
CA PRO A 231 -13.88 14.42 -16.40
C PRO A 231 -12.88 15.60 -16.27
N SER A 232 -12.58 16.01 -15.04
CA SER A 232 -11.91 17.25 -14.65
C SER A 232 -10.46 17.30 -15.13
N GLY A 233 -10.20 18.23 -16.04
CA GLY A 233 -8.99 19.05 -15.99
C GLY A 233 -7.68 18.31 -16.21
N ILE A 234 -7.58 17.64 -17.36
CA ILE A 234 -6.29 17.48 -18.04
C ILE A 234 -5.61 16.18 -17.63
N ILE A 235 -5.44 15.18 -18.48
CA ILE A 235 -4.27 14.28 -18.44
C ILE A 235 -3.00 15.03 -17.93
N TYR A 236 -2.85 16.31 -18.28
CA TYR A 236 -1.86 17.24 -17.75
C TYR A 236 -1.97 17.56 -16.25
N GLY A 237 -3.15 17.76 -15.69
CA GLY A 237 -3.37 17.94 -14.25
C GLY A 237 -2.90 16.72 -13.46
N PHE A 238 -3.17 15.51 -13.97
CA PHE A 238 -2.63 14.29 -13.37
C PHE A 238 -1.09 14.27 -13.40
N ILE A 239 -0.47 14.63 -14.52
CA ILE A 239 1.00 14.71 -14.64
C ILE A 239 1.58 15.73 -13.64
N VAL A 240 0.99 16.92 -13.56
CA VAL A 240 1.42 17.97 -12.62
C VAL A 240 1.32 17.47 -11.17
N VAL A 241 0.21 16.82 -10.81
CA VAL A 241 0.03 16.25 -9.47
C VAL A 241 1.00 15.12 -9.20
N TRP A 242 1.24 14.25 -10.18
CA TRP A 242 2.13 13.12 -10.01
C TRP A 242 3.58 13.59 -9.80
N VAL A 243 4.08 14.52 -10.61
CA VAL A 243 5.41 15.12 -10.46
C VAL A 243 5.52 15.90 -9.15
N GLY A 244 4.50 16.69 -8.81
CA GLY A 244 4.44 17.43 -7.55
C GLY A 244 4.49 16.50 -6.33
N THR A 245 3.69 15.44 -6.34
CA THR A 245 3.65 14.42 -5.29
C THR A 245 4.98 13.68 -5.19
N LEU A 246 5.59 13.26 -6.31
CA LEU A 246 6.92 12.63 -6.30
C LEU A 246 7.97 13.54 -5.63
N SER A 247 7.90 14.85 -5.86
CA SER A 247 8.80 15.81 -5.22
C SER A 247 8.56 15.95 -3.71
N ILE A 248 7.30 16.03 -3.29
CA ILE A 248 6.92 16.05 -1.87
C ILE A 248 7.46 14.81 -1.17
N PHE A 249 7.18 13.64 -1.74
CA PHE A 249 7.54 12.37 -1.15
C PHE A 249 9.02 12.06 -1.22
N ALA A 250 9.75 12.63 -2.19
CA ALA A 250 11.20 12.65 -2.13
C ALA A 250 11.64 13.41 -0.87
N THR A 251 11.15 14.62 -0.60
CA THR A 251 11.49 15.36 0.62
C THR A 251 11.12 14.59 1.90
N LEU A 252 9.93 13.99 1.97
CA LEU A 252 9.51 13.17 3.12
C LEU A 252 10.35 11.89 3.27
N SER A 253 10.82 11.32 2.16
CA SER A 253 11.70 10.17 2.15
C SER A 253 13.08 10.48 2.76
N GLU A 254 13.59 11.71 2.60
CA GLU A 254 14.82 12.15 3.28
C GLU A 254 14.58 12.21 4.80
N LEU A 255 13.44 12.79 5.21
CA LEU A 255 13.08 12.94 6.62
C LEU A 255 12.85 11.61 7.33
N VAL A 256 12.11 10.69 6.72
CA VAL A 256 11.90 9.35 7.31
C VAL A 256 13.18 8.53 7.29
N SER A 257 14.08 8.74 6.34
CA SER A 257 15.39 8.09 6.35
C SER A 257 16.25 8.57 7.51
N MET A 258 16.17 9.87 7.86
CA MET A 258 16.85 10.45 9.03
C MET A 258 16.28 9.94 10.36
N ALA A 259 14.95 9.94 10.50
CA ALA A 259 14.28 9.58 11.74
C ALA A 259 13.01 8.75 11.44
N PRO A 260 13.14 7.42 11.22
CA PRO A 260 12.03 6.51 10.94
C PRO A 260 11.23 6.21 12.22
N THR A 261 10.39 7.14 12.65
CA THR A 261 9.47 6.96 13.79
C THR A 261 8.02 7.05 13.34
N SER A 262 7.11 6.35 14.04
CA SER A 262 5.68 6.41 13.75
C SER A 262 5.07 7.81 13.89
N GLY A 263 5.76 8.72 14.59
CA GLY A 263 5.36 10.12 14.72
C GLY A 263 5.56 10.97 13.47
N GLY A 264 6.39 10.53 12.51
CA GLY A 264 6.58 11.17 11.21
C GLY A 264 6.80 12.68 11.31
N GLN A 265 5.90 13.43 10.69
CA GLN A 265 5.97 14.88 10.47
C GLN A 265 6.18 15.67 11.77
N TYR A 266 5.45 15.37 12.84
CA TYR A 266 5.59 16.13 14.08
C TYR A 266 6.92 15.88 14.79
N HIS A 267 7.47 14.67 14.63
CA HIS A 267 8.79 14.34 15.14
C HIS A 267 9.84 15.16 14.40
N TRP A 268 9.83 15.11 13.06
CA TRP A 268 10.77 15.84 12.22
C TRP A 268 10.71 17.35 12.47
N VAL A 269 9.50 17.91 12.57
CA VAL A 269 9.33 19.33 12.88
C VAL A 269 9.92 19.66 14.26
N SER A 270 9.75 18.80 15.26
CA SER A 270 10.27 19.05 16.60
C SER A 270 11.80 19.04 16.69
N ILE A 271 12.48 18.24 15.86
CA ILE A 271 13.95 18.17 15.82
C ILE A 271 14.56 19.22 14.89
N LEU A 272 13.86 19.61 13.82
CA LEU A 272 14.33 20.62 12.87
C LEU A 272 14.04 22.05 13.31
N ALA A 273 12.96 22.29 14.06
CA ALA A 273 12.57 23.65 14.45
C ALA A 273 13.59 24.30 15.41
N PRO A 274 13.72 25.64 15.37
CA PRO A 274 14.48 26.38 16.38
C PRO A 274 13.99 26.11 17.81
N PRO A 275 14.87 26.16 18.84
CA PRO A 275 14.50 25.82 20.22
C PRO A 275 13.30 26.60 20.78
N THR A 276 13.12 27.85 20.35
CA THR A 276 12.03 28.73 20.80
C THR A 276 10.65 28.32 20.26
N THR A 277 10.60 27.74 19.05
CA THR A 277 9.33 27.42 18.37
C THR A 277 9.06 25.92 18.28
N ARG A 278 10.04 25.05 18.57
CA ARG A 278 9.92 23.60 18.36
C ARG A 278 8.72 22.94 19.03
N LYS A 279 8.39 23.32 20.27
CA LYS A 279 7.26 22.74 21.02
C LYS A 279 5.93 23.09 20.33
N PHE A 280 5.80 24.35 19.92
CA PHE A 280 4.60 24.85 19.27
C PHE A 280 4.45 24.26 17.87
N LEU A 281 5.49 24.35 17.03
CA LEU A 281 5.44 23.85 15.65
C LEU A 281 5.27 22.33 15.60
N GLY A 282 5.96 21.59 16.47
CA GLY A 282 5.80 20.14 16.60
C GLY A 282 4.38 19.77 16.97
N TYR A 283 3.83 20.42 18.00
CA TYR A 283 2.45 20.18 18.43
C TYR A 283 1.43 20.52 17.34
N LEU A 284 1.56 21.68 16.70
CA LEU A 284 0.70 22.10 15.59
C LEU A 284 0.74 21.09 14.45
N THR A 285 1.94 20.67 14.04
CA THR A 285 2.14 19.68 12.97
C THR A 285 1.51 18.34 13.33
N GLY A 286 1.62 17.91 14.60
CA GLY A 286 0.99 16.68 15.08
C GLY A 286 -0.53 16.71 14.94
N TRP A 287 -1.17 17.82 15.30
CA TRP A 287 -2.61 17.98 15.10
C TRP A 287 -3.02 18.08 13.64
N LEU A 288 -2.30 18.82 12.80
CA LEU A 288 -2.57 18.88 11.36
C LEU A 288 -2.51 17.49 10.72
N THR A 289 -1.46 16.73 11.03
CA THR A 289 -1.25 15.37 10.52
C THR A 289 -2.37 14.43 10.99
N LEU A 290 -2.70 14.46 12.28
CA LEU A 290 -3.73 13.61 12.86
C LEU A 290 -5.12 13.94 12.33
N THR A 291 -5.45 15.23 12.18
CA THR A 291 -6.71 15.67 11.57
C THR A 291 -6.79 15.24 10.11
N GLY A 292 -5.70 15.40 9.35
CA GLY A 292 -5.64 14.97 7.96
C GLY A 292 -5.90 13.48 7.79
N TRP A 293 -5.20 12.65 8.58
CA TRP A 293 -5.35 11.19 8.57
C TRP A 293 -6.71 10.71 9.09
N GLN A 294 -7.22 11.31 10.16
CA GLN A 294 -8.53 10.96 10.69
C GLN A 294 -9.65 11.33 9.72
N ALA A 295 -9.52 12.47 9.02
CA ALA A 295 -10.40 12.85 7.94
C ALA A 295 -10.29 11.85 6.78
N LEU A 296 -9.09 11.41 6.42
CA LEU A 296 -8.88 10.41 5.36
C LEU A 296 -9.55 9.06 5.67
N VAL A 297 -9.50 8.58 6.91
CA VAL A 297 -10.24 7.37 7.34
C VAL A 297 -11.74 7.55 7.17
N ALA A 298 -12.28 8.70 7.57
CA ALA A 298 -13.70 8.99 7.41
C ALA A 298 -14.08 9.11 5.92
N SER A 299 -13.28 9.80 5.12
CA SER A 299 -13.46 9.93 3.68
C SER A 299 -13.43 8.59 2.95
N GLY A 300 -12.46 7.72 3.27
CA GLY A 300 -12.39 6.37 2.70
C GLY A 300 -13.61 5.52 3.07
N GLY A 301 -14.03 5.55 4.34
CA GLY A 301 -15.23 4.85 4.80
C GLY A 301 -16.50 5.33 4.10
N TYR A 302 -16.61 6.65 3.90
CA TYR A 302 -17.72 7.27 3.17
C TYR A 302 -17.72 6.85 1.71
N VAL A 303 -16.62 7.08 0.99
CA VAL A 303 -16.49 6.73 -0.44
C VAL A 303 -16.76 5.25 -0.64
N THR A 304 -16.23 4.36 0.19
CA THR A 304 -16.48 2.92 0.07
C THR A 304 -17.96 2.59 0.31
N GLY A 305 -18.56 3.14 1.37
CA GLY A 305 -19.96 2.89 1.73
C GLY A 305 -20.96 3.37 0.68
N THR A 306 -20.78 4.59 0.17
CA THR A 306 -21.63 5.14 -0.90
C THR A 306 -21.32 4.50 -2.25
N MET A 307 -20.10 3.99 -2.49
CA MET A 307 -19.80 3.24 -3.71
C MET A 307 -20.49 1.87 -3.71
N ILE A 308 -20.62 1.20 -2.56
CA ILE A 308 -21.49 0.02 -2.43
C ILE A 308 -22.94 0.39 -2.77
N GLN A 309 -23.40 1.57 -2.32
CA GLN A 309 -24.72 2.08 -2.67
C GLN A 309 -24.87 2.35 -4.18
N GLY A 310 -23.84 2.88 -4.84
CA GLY A 310 -23.77 3.03 -6.29
C GLY A 310 -23.85 1.68 -7.03
N LEU A 311 -23.23 0.64 -6.47
CA LEU A 311 -23.31 -0.72 -7.03
C LEU A 311 -24.71 -1.34 -6.87
N ILE A 312 -25.40 -1.04 -5.77
CA ILE A 312 -26.82 -1.39 -5.59
C ILE A 312 -27.66 -0.69 -6.66
N LEU A 313 -27.45 0.61 -6.88
CA LEU A 313 -28.18 1.38 -7.89
C LEU A 313 -27.95 0.83 -9.30
N LEU A 314 -26.70 0.48 -9.66
CA LEU A 314 -26.37 -0.14 -10.94
C LEU A 314 -27.15 -1.44 -11.20
N THR A 315 -27.31 -2.26 -10.15
CA THR A 315 -27.96 -3.59 -10.25
C THR A 315 -29.46 -3.55 -10.02
N HIS A 316 -29.96 -2.54 -9.32
CA HIS A 316 -31.36 -2.33 -8.97
C HIS A 316 -31.74 -0.85 -9.19
N PRO A 317 -32.01 -0.43 -10.43
CA PRO A 317 -32.23 0.99 -10.77
C PRO A 317 -33.35 1.67 -9.97
N ASP A 318 -34.40 0.93 -9.60
CA ASP A 318 -35.52 1.45 -8.79
C ASP A 318 -35.09 1.96 -7.41
N TYR A 319 -33.91 1.55 -6.93
CA TYR A 319 -33.34 1.99 -5.66
C TYR A 319 -33.17 3.52 -5.59
N ILE A 320 -33.00 4.21 -6.73
CA ILE A 320 -32.84 5.67 -6.79
C ILE A 320 -33.96 6.42 -6.06
N ASN A 321 -35.20 5.93 -6.16
CA ASN A 321 -36.38 6.54 -5.56
C ASN A 321 -36.40 6.43 -4.03
N SER A 322 -35.70 5.41 -3.50
CA SER A 322 -35.60 5.12 -2.07
C SER A 322 -34.24 5.50 -1.47
N MET A 323 -33.31 6.02 -2.27
CA MET A 323 -31.96 6.37 -1.84
C MET A 323 -32.01 7.47 -0.78
N LYS A 324 -31.40 7.23 0.39
CA LYS A 324 -31.27 8.17 1.49
C LYS A 324 -29.84 8.18 2.02
N ASN A 325 -29.38 9.31 2.56
CA ASN A 325 -28.02 9.45 3.06
C ASN A 325 -27.71 8.47 4.20
N TRP A 326 -28.69 8.14 5.05
CA TRP A 326 -28.47 7.21 6.16
C TRP A 326 -28.18 5.78 5.69
N HIS A 327 -28.63 5.36 4.49
CA HIS A 327 -28.23 4.07 3.90
C HIS A 327 -26.71 4.04 3.68
N GLY A 328 -26.15 5.08 3.07
CA GLY A 328 -24.70 5.22 2.87
C GLY A 328 -23.92 5.28 4.19
N THR A 329 -24.47 5.97 5.21
CA THR A 329 -23.86 6.01 6.55
C THR A 329 -23.83 4.64 7.24
N LEU A 330 -24.85 3.79 7.08
CA LEU A 330 -24.81 2.43 7.63
C LEU A 330 -23.81 1.53 6.90
N LEU A 331 -23.69 1.67 5.57
CA LEU A 331 -22.68 0.97 4.78
C LEU A 331 -21.26 1.43 5.14
N PHE A 332 -21.05 2.72 5.38
CA PHE A 332 -19.83 3.26 5.98
C PHE A 332 -19.52 2.52 7.28
N TRP A 333 -20.49 2.40 8.20
CA TRP A 333 -20.26 1.76 9.50
C TRP A 333 -19.83 0.31 9.32
N ALA A 334 -20.47 -0.43 8.42
CA ALA A 334 -20.07 -1.80 8.09
C ALA A 334 -18.62 -1.85 7.57
N VAL A 335 -18.22 -0.95 6.68
CA VAL A 335 -16.86 -0.83 6.15
C VAL A 335 -15.85 -0.59 7.27
N VAL A 336 -16.05 0.42 8.12
CA VAL A 336 -15.07 0.77 9.16
C VAL A 336 -15.03 -0.27 10.27
N LEU A 337 -16.15 -0.90 10.62
CA LEU A 337 -16.19 -1.99 11.61
C LEU A 337 -15.51 -3.27 11.09
N ALA A 338 -15.65 -3.57 9.80
CA ALA A 338 -14.89 -4.66 9.17
C ALA A 338 -13.39 -4.35 9.15
N GLY A 339 -13.00 -3.12 8.78
CA GLY A 339 -11.61 -2.67 8.83
C GLY A 339 -11.03 -2.69 10.25
N PHE A 340 -11.82 -2.29 11.26
CA PHE A 340 -11.49 -2.42 12.68
C PHE A 340 -11.21 -3.87 13.06
N SER A 341 -12.04 -4.81 12.60
CA SER A 341 -11.90 -6.22 12.91
C SER A 341 -10.60 -6.79 12.33
N ILE A 342 -10.23 -6.41 11.09
CA ILE A 342 -8.96 -6.80 10.47
C ILE A 342 -7.76 -6.20 11.23
N ASN A 343 -7.85 -4.93 11.61
CA ASN A 343 -6.79 -4.20 12.31
C ASN A 343 -6.55 -4.66 13.76
N THR A 344 -7.55 -5.26 14.38
CA THR A 344 -7.49 -5.73 15.77
C THR A 344 -7.31 -7.24 15.89
N ALA A 345 -7.69 -8.00 14.87
CA ALA A 345 -7.34 -9.39 14.72
C ALA A 345 -5.81 -9.57 14.70
N ILE A 346 -5.35 -10.76 15.07
CA ILE A 346 -3.94 -11.20 15.20
C ILE A 346 -2.97 -10.35 14.35
N GLY A 347 -1.97 -9.71 14.96
CA GLY A 347 -1.15 -8.67 14.30
C GLY A 347 -0.40 -9.06 13.01
N SER A 348 -0.30 -10.35 12.68
CA SER A 348 0.21 -10.81 11.38
C SER A 348 -0.84 -10.82 10.25
N LEU A 349 -2.13 -10.72 10.57
CA LEU A 349 -3.21 -10.80 9.59
C LEU A 349 -3.19 -9.59 8.67
N LEU A 350 -2.95 -8.39 9.21
CA LEU A 350 -2.86 -7.16 8.41
C LEU A 350 -1.76 -7.27 7.34
N ALA A 351 -0.53 -7.67 7.70
CA ALA A 351 0.55 -7.82 6.73
C ALA A 351 0.25 -8.85 5.63
N LYS A 352 -0.45 -9.95 5.97
CA LYS A 352 -0.89 -10.97 4.99
C LYS A 352 -2.03 -10.44 4.11
N PHE A 353 -2.98 -9.72 4.71
CA PHE A 353 -4.08 -9.08 4.02
C PHE A 353 -3.55 -8.09 2.97
N GLU A 354 -2.64 -7.20 3.34
CA GLU A 354 -2.03 -6.24 2.41
C GLU A 354 -1.25 -6.92 1.27
N GLY A 355 -0.56 -8.02 1.56
CA GLY A 355 0.09 -8.83 0.53
C GLY A 355 -0.90 -9.40 -0.51
N LEU A 356 -2.08 -9.84 -0.06
CA LEU A 356 -3.16 -10.30 -0.95
C LEU A 356 -3.79 -9.12 -1.72
N VAL A 357 -4.05 -8.01 -1.05
CA VAL A 357 -4.65 -6.81 -1.67
C VAL A 357 -3.75 -6.26 -2.77
N LEU A 358 -2.42 -6.30 -2.63
CA LEU A 358 -1.50 -5.91 -3.71
C LEU A 358 -1.69 -6.76 -4.97
N VAL A 359 -1.91 -8.08 -4.82
CA VAL A 359 -2.19 -8.96 -5.96
C VAL A 359 -3.52 -8.57 -6.61
N VAL A 360 -4.55 -8.30 -5.81
CA VAL A 360 -5.87 -7.85 -6.31
C VAL A 360 -5.76 -6.50 -7.00
N HIS A 361 -4.94 -5.56 -6.51
CA HIS A 361 -4.69 -4.27 -7.12
C HIS A 361 -4.08 -4.41 -8.53
N LEU A 362 -3.04 -5.24 -8.66
CA LEU A 362 -2.35 -5.45 -9.94
C LEU A 362 -3.20 -6.24 -10.95
N LEU A 363 -3.87 -7.30 -10.51
CA LEU A 363 -4.76 -8.08 -11.39
C LEU A 363 -6.05 -7.32 -11.72
N GLY A 364 -6.58 -6.58 -10.74
CA GLY A 364 -7.74 -5.72 -10.87
C GLY A 364 -7.55 -4.64 -11.93
N PHE A 365 -6.35 -4.06 -12.01
CA PHE A 365 -5.99 -3.12 -13.07
C PHE A 365 -6.23 -3.72 -14.46
N PHE A 366 -5.70 -4.93 -14.73
CA PHE A 366 -5.92 -5.61 -16.01
C PHE A 366 -7.38 -6.06 -16.20
N ALA A 367 -8.03 -6.50 -15.13
CA ALA A 367 -9.44 -6.90 -15.15
C ALA A 367 -10.39 -5.74 -15.49
N VAL A 368 -10.00 -4.50 -15.26
CA VAL A 368 -10.79 -3.30 -15.59
C VAL A 368 -10.34 -2.68 -16.91
N ILE A 369 -9.04 -2.48 -17.13
CA ILE A 369 -8.55 -1.76 -18.31
C ILE A 369 -8.75 -2.56 -19.61
N LEU A 370 -8.63 -3.89 -19.58
CA LEU A 370 -8.75 -4.72 -20.80
C LEU A 370 -10.20 -4.74 -21.32
N PRO A 371 -11.25 -4.97 -20.50
CA PRO A 371 -12.62 -4.83 -20.97
C PRO A 371 -12.91 -3.43 -21.53
N LEU A 372 -12.46 -2.36 -20.86
CA LEU A 372 -12.63 -1.00 -21.37
C LEU A 372 -11.98 -0.83 -22.75
N ALA A 373 -10.69 -1.14 -22.86
CA ALA A 373 -9.92 -0.94 -24.09
C ALA A 373 -10.34 -1.85 -25.26
N ILE A 374 -10.96 -3.00 -25.00
CA ILE A 374 -11.32 -3.98 -26.04
C ILE A 374 -12.79 -3.88 -26.45
N LEU A 375 -13.68 -3.63 -25.48
CA LEU A 375 -15.13 -3.74 -25.69
C LEU A 375 -15.81 -2.38 -25.87
N SER A 376 -15.23 -1.29 -25.33
CA SER A 376 -15.81 0.04 -25.45
C SER A 376 -15.66 0.61 -26.85
N GLU A 377 -16.60 1.47 -27.23
CA GLU A 377 -16.35 2.46 -28.27
C GLU A 377 -15.35 3.49 -27.75
N HIS A 378 -14.49 3.99 -28.65
CA HIS A 378 -13.40 4.89 -28.30
C HIS A 378 -13.65 6.27 -28.90
N ALA A 379 -13.52 7.30 -28.06
CA ALA A 379 -13.58 8.69 -28.49
C ALA A 379 -12.40 9.07 -29.39
N ASP A 380 -12.57 10.14 -30.16
CA ASP A 380 -11.48 10.70 -30.96
C ASP A 380 -10.39 11.33 -30.09
N SER A 381 -9.13 11.20 -30.52
CA SER A 381 -7.98 11.71 -29.75
C SER A 381 -7.99 13.22 -29.58
N ALA A 382 -8.48 13.98 -30.57
CA ALA A 382 -8.60 15.43 -30.41
C ALA A 382 -9.61 15.78 -29.31
N SER A 383 -10.71 15.03 -29.21
CA SER A 383 -11.68 15.21 -28.12
C SER A 383 -11.04 14.93 -26.76
N VAL A 384 -10.28 13.84 -26.63
CA VAL A 384 -9.63 13.44 -25.37
C VAL A 384 -8.57 14.44 -24.90
N PHE A 385 -7.72 14.94 -25.81
CA PHE A 385 -6.57 15.77 -25.41
C PHE A 385 -6.82 17.29 -25.47
N ASN A 386 -7.85 17.76 -26.20
CA ASN A 386 -8.09 19.19 -26.42
C ASN A 386 -9.40 19.72 -25.81
N THR A 387 -10.24 18.88 -25.20
CA THR A 387 -11.50 19.33 -24.60
C THR A 387 -11.32 19.67 -23.13
N PHE A 388 -11.65 20.92 -22.76
CA PHE A 388 -11.59 21.42 -21.39
C PHE A 388 -12.98 21.81 -20.90
N TYR A 389 -13.42 21.25 -19.78
CA TYR A 389 -14.71 21.54 -19.17
C TYR A 389 -14.56 22.52 -18.00
N ASN A 390 -15.34 23.60 -18.03
CA ASN A 390 -15.48 24.55 -16.92
C ASN A 390 -16.87 24.46 -16.29
N VAL A 391 -17.17 23.31 -15.70
CA VAL A 391 -18.49 23.06 -15.08
C VAL A 391 -18.77 24.02 -13.91
N GLY A 392 -17.70 24.48 -13.24
CA GLY A 392 -17.80 25.43 -12.12
C GLY A 392 -18.15 26.87 -12.50
N GLY A 393 -18.17 27.22 -13.80
CA GLY A 393 -18.50 28.58 -14.26
C GLY A 393 -17.43 29.63 -13.98
N TRP A 394 -16.17 29.23 -13.73
CA TRP A 394 -15.08 30.14 -13.38
C TRP A 394 -14.70 31.09 -14.52
N GLN A 395 -14.21 32.29 -14.21
CA GLN A 395 -13.90 33.32 -15.21
C GLN A 395 -12.92 32.88 -16.30
N THR A 396 -12.00 31.97 -15.97
CA THR A 396 -11.01 31.45 -16.93
C THR A 396 -10.87 29.93 -16.80
N GLN A 397 -10.50 29.29 -17.91
CA GLN A 397 -10.21 27.86 -17.93
C GLN A 397 -9.01 27.49 -17.04
N GLY A 398 -8.00 28.36 -16.96
CA GLY A 398 -6.84 28.16 -16.08
C GLY A 398 -7.21 28.12 -14.60
N LEU A 399 -8.12 29.00 -14.16
CA LEU A 399 -8.62 28.97 -12.78
C LEU A 399 -9.46 27.72 -12.51
N SER A 400 -10.33 27.33 -13.45
CA SER A 400 -11.11 26.10 -13.36
C SER A 400 -10.21 24.86 -13.23
N PHE A 401 -9.12 24.81 -14.01
CA PHE A 401 -8.10 23.77 -13.93
C PHE A 401 -7.42 23.72 -12.55
N CYS A 402 -7.00 24.87 -12.00
CA CYS A 402 -6.37 24.92 -10.67
C CYS A 402 -7.29 24.45 -9.55
N ILE A 403 -8.61 24.68 -9.68
CA ILE A 403 -9.60 24.22 -8.70
C ILE A 403 -9.90 22.74 -8.88
N GLY A 404 -10.03 22.27 -10.12
CA GLY A 404 -10.29 20.87 -10.47
C GLY A 404 -9.13 19.92 -10.15
N ILE A 405 -7.89 20.44 -10.04
CA ILE A 405 -6.69 19.63 -9.80
C ILE A 405 -6.75 18.83 -8.49
N LEU A 406 -7.58 19.26 -7.52
CA LEU A 406 -7.74 18.61 -6.22
C LEU A 406 -8.27 17.18 -6.32
N GLY A 407 -9.05 16.85 -7.36
CA GLY A 407 -9.50 15.48 -7.59
C GLY A 407 -8.32 14.53 -7.80
N ASN A 408 -7.34 14.96 -8.62
CA ASN A 408 -6.10 14.19 -8.84
C ASN A 408 -5.24 14.16 -7.57
N VAL A 409 -5.17 15.26 -6.80
CA VAL A 409 -4.43 15.29 -5.52
C VAL A 409 -4.95 14.23 -4.55
N PHE A 410 -6.27 14.06 -4.48
CA PHE A 410 -6.88 13.07 -3.59
C PHE A 410 -6.48 11.63 -3.94
N ALA A 411 -6.30 11.31 -5.23
CA ALA A 411 -5.84 9.98 -5.69
C ALA A 411 -4.38 9.66 -5.32
N PHE A 412 -3.62 10.65 -4.87
CA PHE A 412 -2.24 10.50 -4.39
C PHE A 412 -2.10 10.70 -2.87
N LEU A 413 -3.22 10.88 -2.16
CA LEU A 413 -3.23 11.18 -0.74
C LEU A 413 -3.04 9.92 0.12
N GLY A 414 -2.35 10.05 1.26
CA GLY A 414 -2.14 8.94 2.19
C GLY A 414 -0.95 8.03 1.85
N GLY A 415 -0.18 8.32 0.80
CA GLY A 415 1.03 7.55 0.46
C GLY A 415 2.03 7.46 1.62
N ASP A 416 2.03 8.42 2.55
CA ASP A 416 2.91 8.48 3.72
C ASP A 416 2.46 7.55 4.84
N GLY A 417 1.39 6.77 4.65
CA GLY A 417 0.89 5.82 5.65
C GLY A 417 1.96 4.86 6.17
N ALA A 418 2.91 4.48 5.32
CA ALA A 418 4.05 3.62 5.69
C ALA A 418 4.97 4.26 6.74
N ILE A 419 5.07 5.59 6.78
CA ILE A 419 5.87 6.33 7.77
C ILE A 419 5.28 6.09 9.16
N HIS A 420 3.95 6.12 9.30
CA HIS A 420 3.30 5.88 10.58
C HIS A 420 3.42 4.44 11.06
N MET A 421 3.81 3.51 10.18
CA MET A 421 4.12 2.12 10.51
C MET A 421 5.62 1.85 10.73
N ALA A 422 6.47 2.88 10.80
CA ALA A 422 7.92 2.73 10.83
C ALA A 422 8.43 1.77 11.93
N GLU A 423 7.84 1.81 13.13
CA GLU A 423 8.24 0.94 14.25
C GLU A 423 7.86 -0.55 14.05
N GLU A 424 7.06 -0.88 13.02
CA GLU A 424 6.70 -2.26 12.64
C GLU A 424 7.46 -2.76 11.40
N ILE A 425 8.36 -1.94 10.83
CA ILE A 425 9.10 -2.23 9.59
C ILE A 425 10.56 -2.60 9.90
N ARG A 426 11.07 -3.62 9.20
CA ARG A 426 12.50 -3.99 9.25
C ARG A 426 13.32 -3.04 8.38
N ASN A 427 14.46 -2.57 8.90
CA ASN A 427 15.33 -1.60 8.23
C ASN A 427 14.56 -0.37 7.70
N ALA A 428 13.74 0.22 8.58
CA ALA A 428 12.78 1.28 8.23
C ALA A 428 13.41 2.51 7.53
N ALA A 429 14.63 2.89 7.92
CA ALA A 429 15.37 4.02 7.35
C ALA A 429 15.68 3.86 5.84
N VAL A 430 15.71 2.63 5.33
CA VAL A 430 15.96 2.31 3.91
C VAL A 430 14.69 1.87 3.21
N VAL A 431 13.92 1.00 3.88
CA VAL A 431 12.75 0.34 3.28
C VAL A 431 11.60 1.32 3.05
N ILE A 432 11.34 2.26 3.97
CA ILE A 432 10.24 3.23 3.80
C ILE A 432 10.51 4.17 2.62
N PRO A 433 11.68 4.85 2.51
CA PRO A 433 11.98 5.68 1.34
C PRO A 433 11.82 4.94 0.00
N GLN A 434 12.34 3.72 -0.08
CA GLN A 434 12.24 2.90 -1.29
C GLN A 434 10.77 2.55 -1.61
N SER A 435 9.99 2.22 -0.58
CA SER A 435 8.56 1.92 -0.71
C SER A 435 7.76 3.11 -1.22
N LEU A 436 7.97 4.29 -0.63
CA LEU A 436 7.27 5.52 -1.02
C LEU A 436 7.54 5.88 -2.48
N MET A 437 8.82 5.95 -2.87
CA MET A 437 9.20 6.34 -4.23
C MET A 437 8.77 5.32 -5.28
N THR A 438 8.95 4.03 -5.01
CA THR A 438 8.53 2.96 -5.93
C THR A 438 7.02 2.90 -6.02
N GLY A 439 6.31 2.96 -4.89
CA GLY A 439 4.85 2.89 -4.82
C GLY A 439 4.19 4.03 -5.58
N LEU A 440 4.66 5.28 -5.40
CA LEU A 440 4.15 6.43 -6.14
C LEU A 440 4.45 6.37 -7.64
N THR A 441 5.60 5.81 -8.02
CA THR A 441 5.94 5.64 -9.44
C THR A 441 5.02 4.61 -10.09
N VAL A 442 4.82 3.46 -9.45
CA VAL A 442 3.92 2.40 -9.95
C VAL A 442 2.49 2.89 -10.00
N ASN A 443 1.96 3.47 -8.91
CA ASN A 443 0.59 3.98 -8.88
C ASN A 443 0.35 5.11 -9.86
N GLY A 444 1.31 6.02 -10.04
CA GLY A 444 1.17 7.08 -11.03
C GLY A 444 1.16 6.55 -12.46
N LEU A 445 1.97 5.54 -12.78
CA LEU A 445 1.94 4.88 -14.10
C LEU A 445 0.60 4.16 -14.35
N LEU A 446 0.14 3.36 -13.39
CA LEU A 446 -1.13 2.64 -13.50
C LEU A 446 -2.31 3.61 -13.55
N GLY A 447 -2.31 4.65 -12.70
CA GLY A 447 -3.34 5.68 -12.67
C GLY A 447 -3.39 6.48 -13.95
N PHE A 448 -2.25 6.87 -14.50
CA PHE A 448 -2.17 7.56 -15.78
C PHE A 448 -2.71 6.68 -16.92
N ALA A 449 -2.32 5.41 -16.98
CA ALA A 449 -2.82 4.48 -18.00
C ALA A 449 -4.34 4.27 -17.89
N MET A 450 -4.87 4.11 -16.69
CA MET A 450 -6.31 3.97 -16.47
C MET A 450 -7.05 5.26 -16.84
N LEU A 451 -6.54 6.42 -16.42
CA LEU A 451 -7.11 7.72 -16.78
C LEU A 451 -7.24 7.88 -18.30
N ILE A 452 -6.18 7.57 -19.05
CA ILE A 452 -6.23 7.60 -20.52
C ILE A 452 -7.31 6.66 -21.04
N ALA A 453 -7.32 5.39 -20.60
CA ALA A 453 -8.30 4.42 -21.04
C ALA A 453 -9.74 4.88 -20.77
N THR A 454 -10.02 5.39 -19.57
CA THR A 454 -11.33 5.90 -19.19
C THR A 454 -11.74 7.12 -20.01
N MET A 455 -10.83 8.06 -20.29
CA MET A 455 -11.15 9.22 -21.14
C MET A 455 -11.51 8.81 -22.57
N TYR A 456 -10.86 7.79 -23.12
CA TYR A 456 -11.25 7.23 -24.41
C TYR A 456 -12.59 6.50 -24.36
N CYS A 457 -12.97 5.92 -23.22
CA CYS A 457 -14.18 5.10 -23.07
C CYS A 457 -15.37 5.83 -22.42
N VAL A 458 -15.26 7.14 -22.13
CA VAL A 458 -16.21 7.86 -21.27
C VAL A 458 -17.62 7.93 -21.87
N GLY A 459 -17.74 7.97 -23.20
CA GLY A 459 -19.02 8.07 -23.91
C GLY A 459 -19.80 9.34 -23.54
N ASP A 460 -21.12 9.22 -23.46
CA ASP A 460 -22.02 10.30 -23.01
C ASP A 460 -21.97 10.42 -21.48
N ILE A 461 -21.27 11.47 -21.01
CA ILE A 461 -21.09 11.76 -19.59
C ILE A 461 -22.41 12.12 -18.91
N ASP A 462 -23.31 12.83 -19.59
CA ASP A 462 -24.58 13.27 -19.02
C ASP A 462 -25.50 12.06 -18.78
N ALA A 463 -25.51 11.11 -19.72
CA ALA A 463 -26.21 9.84 -19.55
C ALA A 463 -25.62 9.00 -18.39
N ALA A 464 -24.29 8.93 -18.27
CA ALA A 464 -23.63 8.22 -17.19
C ALA A 464 -23.92 8.83 -15.80
N LEU A 465 -23.95 10.17 -15.71
CA LEU A 465 -24.32 10.91 -14.50
C LEU A 465 -25.81 10.75 -14.17
N ALA A 466 -26.69 10.69 -15.17
CA ALA A 466 -28.12 10.48 -14.94
C ALA A 466 -28.40 9.07 -14.37
N GLU A 467 -27.69 8.06 -14.84
CA GLU A 467 -27.84 6.68 -14.34
C GLU A 467 -27.25 6.49 -12.94
N ASN A 468 -26.03 6.99 -12.72
CA ASN A 468 -25.35 6.85 -11.43
C ASN A 468 -24.70 8.17 -11.02
N PRO A 469 -25.47 9.10 -10.42
CA PRO A 469 -25.01 10.46 -10.14
C PRO A 469 -23.77 10.54 -9.25
N SER A 470 -23.60 9.58 -8.34
CA SER A 470 -22.47 9.55 -7.40
C SER A 470 -21.23 8.86 -7.97
N TYR A 471 -21.41 7.86 -8.85
CA TYR A 471 -20.34 7.03 -9.37
C TYR A 471 -20.54 6.72 -10.86
N PRO A 472 -20.41 7.72 -11.76
CA PRO A 472 -20.70 7.59 -13.18
C PRO A 472 -19.82 6.56 -13.89
N PHE A 473 -18.62 6.25 -13.36
CA PHE A 473 -17.75 5.21 -13.91
C PHE A 473 -18.43 3.83 -13.98
N MET A 474 -19.38 3.55 -13.08
CA MET A 474 -20.13 2.29 -13.09
C MET A 474 -21.03 2.17 -14.33
N ALA A 475 -21.66 3.29 -14.72
CA ALA A 475 -22.44 3.39 -15.95
C ALA A 475 -21.52 3.29 -17.19
N ILE A 476 -20.35 3.93 -17.15
CA ILE A 476 -19.31 3.80 -18.19
C ILE A 476 -18.91 2.32 -18.37
N PHE A 477 -18.70 1.58 -17.28
CA PHE A 477 -18.40 0.15 -17.35
C PHE A 477 -19.54 -0.64 -17.99
N ARG A 478 -20.79 -0.32 -17.64
CA ARG A 478 -21.98 -0.96 -18.23
C ARG A 478 -22.10 -0.69 -19.72
N ASN A 479 -21.86 0.54 -20.14
CA ASN A 479 -21.85 0.92 -21.55
C ASN A 479 -20.73 0.21 -22.32
N ALA A 480 -19.53 0.12 -21.74
CA ALA A 480 -18.39 -0.54 -22.35
C ALA A 480 -18.59 -2.06 -22.53
N VAL A 481 -19.12 -2.76 -21.52
CA VAL A 481 -19.27 -4.22 -21.57
C VAL A 481 -20.66 -4.70 -22.04
N GLY A 482 -21.64 -3.80 -22.15
CA GLY A 482 -23.01 -4.12 -22.54
C GLY A 482 -23.77 -5.01 -21.55
N SER A 483 -23.29 -5.17 -20.31
CA SER A 483 -23.86 -6.08 -19.32
C SER A 483 -23.77 -5.51 -17.90
N THR A 484 -24.92 -5.43 -17.21
CA THR A 484 -24.99 -5.02 -15.80
C THR A 484 -24.17 -5.94 -14.89
N ALA A 485 -24.18 -7.26 -15.14
CA ALA A 485 -23.41 -8.21 -14.35
C ALA A 485 -21.90 -8.01 -14.55
N GLY A 486 -21.44 -7.81 -15.79
CA GLY A 486 -20.03 -7.54 -16.08
C GLY A 486 -19.55 -6.24 -15.43
N ALA A 487 -20.35 -5.17 -15.56
CA ALA A 487 -20.07 -3.88 -14.93
C ALA A 487 -20.08 -3.95 -13.40
N ALA A 488 -20.98 -4.75 -12.82
CA ALA A 488 -21.02 -4.96 -11.38
C ALA A 488 -19.77 -5.68 -10.87
N VAL A 489 -19.25 -6.69 -11.60
CA VAL A 489 -17.99 -7.36 -11.25
C VAL A 489 -16.80 -6.40 -11.33
N MET A 490 -16.70 -5.61 -12.40
CA MET A 490 -15.65 -4.59 -12.54
C MET A 490 -15.72 -3.55 -11.42
N SER A 491 -16.93 -3.07 -11.09
CA SER A 491 -17.16 -2.10 -10.02
C SER A 491 -16.88 -2.69 -8.64
N ALA A 492 -17.18 -3.96 -8.41
CA ALA A 492 -16.89 -4.65 -7.15
C ALA A 492 -15.38 -4.73 -6.87
N VAL A 493 -14.54 -4.83 -7.89
CA VAL A 493 -13.07 -4.74 -7.72
C VAL A 493 -12.69 -3.39 -7.11
N ILE A 494 -13.24 -2.28 -7.63
CA ILE A 494 -13.00 -0.93 -7.12
C ILE A 494 -13.48 -0.80 -5.66
N VAL A 495 -14.64 -1.37 -5.33
CA VAL A 495 -15.17 -1.40 -3.97
C VAL A 495 -14.25 -2.15 -3.00
N VAL A 496 -13.78 -3.34 -3.39
CA VAL A 496 -12.86 -4.14 -2.56
C VAL A 496 -11.53 -3.40 -2.35
N MET A 497 -11.02 -2.72 -3.37
CA MET A 497 -9.80 -1.92 -3.27
C MET A 497 -9.99 -0.71 -2.36
N SER A 498 -11.11 0.01 -2.46
CA SER A 498 -11.43 1.15 -1.59
C SER A 498 -11.63 0.74 -0.11
N PHE A 499 -12.26 -0.41 0.12
CA PHE A 499 -12.35 -1.02 1.45
C PHE A 499 -10.96 -1.31 2.04
N SER A 500 -10.07 -1.87 1.21
CA SER A 500 -8.72 -2.23 1.64
C SER A 500 -7.89 -0.99 1.95
N ALA A 501 -7.95 0.05 1.11
CA ALA A 501 -7.33 1.35 1.36
C ALA A 501 -7.82 1.97 2.68
N THR A 502 -9.13 1.95 2.93
CA THR A 502 -9.73 2.44 4.18
C THR A 502 -9.21 1.67 5.40
N THR A 503 -9.04 0.36 5.26
CA THR A 503 -8.47 -0.52 6.31
C THR A 503 -7.00 -0.18 6.59
N GLY A 504 -6.21 0.09 5.56
CA GLY A 504 -4.82 0.54 5.68
C GLY A 504 -4.71 1.95 6.31
N CYS A 505 -5.57 2.88 5.90
CA CYS A 505 -5.65 4.21 6.50
C CYS A 505 -5.99 4.15 7.99
N LEU A 506 -6.91 3.26 8.39
CA LEU A 506 -7.25 3.02 9.79
C LEU A 506 -6.03 2.50 10.57
N ALA A 507 -5.24 1.60 9.96
CA ALA A 507 -4.00 1.10 10.52
C ALA A 507 -3.00 2.23 10.79
N SER A 508 -2.63 3.01 9.76
CA SER A 508 -1.69 4.13 9.88
C SER A 508 -2.16 5.17 10.89
N THR A 509 -3.43 5.58 10.82
CA THR A 509 -4.01 6.57 11.71
C THR A 509 -3.92 6.12 13.17
N SER A 510 -4.22 4.85 13.47
CA SER A 510 -4.11 4.33 14.83
C SER A 510 -2.69 4.37 15.40
N ARG A 511 -1.66 4.17 14.56
CA ARG A 511 -0.25 4.26 14.98
C ARG A 511 0.17 5.71 15.20
N LEU A 512 -0.33 6.63 14.38
CA LEU A 512 -0.10 8.06 14.59
C LEU A 512 -0.73 8.56 15.90
N TYR A 513 -1.99 8.19 16.19
CA TYR A 513 -2.64 8.49 17.48
C TYR A 513 -1.81 7.98 18.65
N TRP A 514 -1.35 6.73 18.54
CA TRP A 514 -0.54 6.10 19.57
C TRP A 514 0.82 6.77 19.78
N ALA A 515 1.54 7.09 18.70
CA ALA A 515 2.83 7.77 18.77
C ALA A 515 2.69 9.16 19.39
N PHE A 516 1.70 9.94 18.95
CA PHE A 516 1.47 11.27 19.49
C PHE A 516 0.98 11.24 20.95
N ALA A 517 0.26 10.18 21.35
CA ALA A 517 -0.08 9.92 22.75
C ALA A 517 1.15 9.55 23.60
N ARG A 518 2.12 8.76 23.07
CA ARG A 518 3.39 8.48 23.78
C ARG A 518 4.14 9.77 24.11
N ASP A 519 4.10 10.74 23.20
CA ASP A 519 4.71 12.06 23.38
C ASP A 519 3.79 13.06 24.10
N ARG A 520 2.68 12.59 24.69
CA ARG A 520 1.72 13.38 25.49
C ARG A 520 1.06 14.54 24.73
N GLY A 521 0.93 14.41 23.41
CA GLY A 521 0.33 15.41 22.52
C GLY A 521 -1.20 15.42 22.51
N LEU A 522 -1.84 14.40 23.12
CA LEU A 522 -3.29 14.19 23.04
C LEU A 522 -4.00 14.19 24.41
N PRO A 523 -5.28 14.60 24.46
CA PRO A 523 -6.13 14.32 25.61
C PRO A 523 -6.29 12.80 25.79
N GLY A 524 -6.29 12.33 27.04
CA GLY A 524 -6.39 10.89 27.33
C GLY A 524 -5.13 10.07 26.94
N TRP A 525 -3.98 10.72 26.71
CA TRP A 525 -2.74 10.07 26.26
C TRP A 525 -2.33 8.83 27.06
N ARG A 526 -2.58 8.81 28.37
CA ARG A 526 -2.27 7.66 29.26
C ARG A 526 -2.97 6.36 28.87
N ILE A 527 -4.15 6.47 28.24
CA ILE A 527 -4.92 5.32 27.77
C ILE A 527 -4.51 5.00 26.32
N LEU A 528 -4.44 6.02 25.47
CA LEU A 528 -4.13 5.88 24.05
C LEU A 528 -2.73 5.29 23.77
N MET A 529 -1.76 5.56 24.64
CA MET A 529 -0.40 5.03 24.51
C MET A 529 -0.27 3.53 24.82
N LYS A 530 -1.28 2.90 25.44
CA LYS A 530 -1.21 1.50 25.86
C LYS A 530 -1.31 0.56 24.66
N THR A 531 -0.42 -0.42 24.59
CA THR A 531 -0.46 -1.51 23.62
C THR A 531 -0.98 -2.80 24.25
N SER A 532 -1.62 -3.65 23.45
CA SER A 532 -2.07 -4.97 23.89
C SER A 532 -0.88 -5.90 24.15
N PRO A 533 -0.78 -6.56 25.31
CA PRO A 533 0.30 -7.51 25.57
C PRO A 533 0.32 -8.71 24.61
N ARG A 534 -0.84 -9.10 24.07
CA ARG A 534 -0.98 -10.27 23.18
C ARG A 534 -0.58 -9.96 21.75
N THR A 535 -1.06 -8.83 21.22
CA THR A 535 -0.91 -8.48 19.80
C THR A 535 0.14 -7.42 19.54
N SER A 536 0.62 -6.71 20.57
CA SER A 536 1.46 -5.51 20.45
C SER A 536 0.81 -4.39 19.64
N ILE A 537 -0.52 -4.38 19.50
CA ILE A 537 -1.28 -3.36 18.75
C ILE A 537 -1.84 -2.32 19.75
N PRO A 538 -1.84 -1.01 19.42
CA PRO A 538 -2.44 0.03 20.25
C PRO A 538 -3.98 0.04 20.15
N MET A 539 -4.62 -0.96 20.76
CA MET A 539 -6.07 -1.21 20.66
C MET A 539 -6.93 0.02 20.98
N TYR A 540 -6.59 0.79 22.02
CA TYR A 540 -7.34 1.99 22.37
C TYR A 540 -7.28 3.05 21.27
N SER A 541 -6.13 3.21 20.63
CA SER A 541 -6.00 4.14 19.50
C SER A 541 -6.82 3.69 18.29
N VAL A 542 -6.86 2.38 18.00
CA VAL A 542 -7.71 1.80 16.93
C VAL A 542 -9.21 2.03 17.21
N VAL A 543 -9.64 1.82 18.45
CA VAL A 543 -11.03 2.11 18.86
C VAL A 543 -11.34 3.60 18.73
N THR A 544 -10.45 4.48 19.20
CA THR A 544 -10.66 5.92 19.13
C THR A 544 -10.80 6.42 17.69
N THR A 545 -9.93 6.01 16.77
CA THR A 545 -10.05 6.43 15.36
C THR A 545 -11.34 5.92 14.70
N THR A 546 -11.77 4.69 15.05
CA THR A 546 -13.02 4.09 14.57
C THR A 546 -14.24 4.84 15.08
N VAL A 547 -14.28 5.15 16.38
CA VAL A 547 -15.40 5.89 16.99
C VAL A 547 -15.48 7.31 16.41
N ILE A 548 -14.35 7.99 16.23
CA ILE A 548 -14.34 9.32 15.60
C ILE A 548 -14.85 9.25 14.16
N ALA A 549 -14.44 8.26 13.37
CA ALA A 549 -14.94 8.07 12.01
C ALA A 549 -16.47 7.84 11.99
N ILE A 550 -17.00 7.01 12.89
CA ILE A 550 -18.45 6.78 13.05
C ILE A 550 -19.17 8.09 13.40
N ILE A 551 -18.65 8.88 14.34
CA ILE A 551 -19.26 10.17 14.70
C ILE A 551 -19.24 11.14 13.51
N LEU A 552 -18.13 11.23 12.78
CA LEU A 552 -18.02 12.08 11.59
C LEU A 552 -19.01 11.67 10.50
N SER A 553 -19.27 10.36 10.33
CA SER A 553 -20.22 9.86 9.33
C SER A 553 -21.67 10.30 9.58
N LEU A 554 -22.02 10.73 10.80
CA LEU A 554 -23.35 11.26 11.13
C LEU A 554 -23.62 12.58 10.39
N VAL A 555 -22.59 13.33 10.01
CA VAL A 555 -22.73 14.56 9.22
C VAL A 555 -23.44 14.28 7.89
N ASN A 556 -23.15 13.15 7.26
CA ASN A 556 -23.78 12.75 5.99
C ASN A 556 -25.30 12.57 6.12
N ILE A 557 -25.80 12.10 7.27
CA ILE A 557 -27.25 11.96 7.51
C ILE A 557 -27.95 13.32 7.35
N GLY A 558 -27.32 14.40 7.84
CA GLY A 558 -27.83 15.76 7.67
C GLY A 558 -27.60 16.31 6.27
N ASN A 559 -26.36 16.23 5.76
CA ASN A 559 -25.98 16.80 4.47
C ASN A 559 -24.70 16.14 3.90
N ALA A 560 -24.80 15.54 2.72
CA ALA A 560 -23.68 14.90 2.03
C ALA A 560 -22.58 15.90 1.61
N THR A 561 -22.95 17.10 1.14
CA THR A 561 -21.99 18.17 0.81
C THR A 561 -21.21 18.63 2.04
N ALA A 562 -21.85 18.72 3.20
CA ALA A 562 -21.15 19.04 4.44
C ALA A 562 -20.10 17.96 4.77
N PHE A 563 -20.38 16.69 4.49
CA PHE A 563 -19.41 15.62 4.64
C PHE A 563 -18.26 15.73 3.63
N ASN A 564 -18.48 16.20 2.39
CA ASN A 564 -17.39 16.45 1.43
C ASN A 564 -16.35 17.46 1.96
N GLY A 565 -16.74 18.36 2.88
CA GLY A 565 -15.78 19.18 3.62
C GLY A 565 -14.72 18.36 4.37
N VAL A 566 -15.07 17.17 4.88
CA VAL A 566 -14.12 16.24 5.53
C VAL A 566 -13.04 15.76 4.56
N ILE A 567 -13.41 15.49 3.30
CA ILE A 567 -12.45 15.12 2.24
C ILE A 567 -11.42 16.24 2.05
N SER A 568 -11.87 17.48 1.89
CA SER A 568 -10.98 18.63 1.71
C SER A 568 -10.09 18.89 2.94
N ILE A 569 -10.57 18.61 4.16
CA ILE A 569 -9.74 18.69 5.39
C ILE A 569 -8.61 17.67 5.36
N SER A 570 -8.82 16.48 4.79
CA SER A 570 -7.76 15.48 4.68
C SER A 570 -6.56 16.04 3.89
N VAL A 571 -6.84 16.73 2.78
CA VAL A 571 -5.82 17.43 1.98
C VAL A 571 -5.19 18.56 2.78
N ALA A 572 -5.99 19.45 3.38
CA ALA A 572 -5.47 20.59 4.14
C ALA A 572 -4.59 20.18 5.33
N GLY A 573 -5.00 19.18 6.11
CA GLY A 573 -4.24 18.69 7.26
C GLY A 573 -2.91 18.06 6.86
N LEU A 574 -2.91 17.19 5.85
CA LEU A 574 -1.71 16.51 5.37
C LEU A 574 -0.76 17.47 4.67
N PHE A 575 -1.23 18.27 3.71
CA PHE A 575 -0.38 19.23 3.01
C PHE A 575 0.13 20.33 3.95
N GLY A 576 -0.68 20.77 4.92
CA GLY A 576 -0.25 21.69 5.96
C GLY A 576 0.90 21.13 6.80
N SER A 577 0.84 19.84 7.19
CA SER A 577 1.93 19.22 7.94
C SER A 577 3.18 19.00 7.08
N TYR A 578 3.01 18.64 5.80
CA TYR A 578 4.12 18.50 4.85
C TYR A 578 4.82 19.83 4.59
N LEU A 579 4.07 20.94 4.52
CA LEU A 579 4.62 22.27 4.29
C LEU A 579 5.57 22.67 5.42
N ILE A 580 5.15 22.48 6.68
CA ILE A 580 5.97 22.84 7.84
C ILE A 580 7.23 21.97 7.88
N ALA A 581 7.08 20.65 7.71
CA ALA A 581 8.22 19.73 7.71
C ALA A 581 9.21 20.03 6.58
N SER A 582 8.72 20.20 5.34
CA SER A 582 9.55 20.48 4.16
C SER A 582 10.24 21.85 4.26
N SER A 583 9.56 22.86 4.81
CA SER A 583 10.14 24.20 4.97
C SER A 583 11.26 24.21 6.01
N LEU A 584 11.10 23.47 7.11
CA LEU A 584 12.15 23.33 8.12
C LEU A 584 13.34 22.51 7.62
N LEU A 585 13.10 21.47 6.80
CA LEU A 585 14.17 20.75 6.13
C LEU A 585 14.95 21.67 5.20
N LEU A 586 14.26 22.48 4.39
CA LEU A 586 14.91 23.48 3.52
C LEU A 586 15.76 24.45 4.33
N TYR A 587 15.22 24.97 5.42
CA TYR A 587 15.91 25.90 6.30
C TYR A 587 17.22 25.31 6.86
N ARG A 588 17.16 24.09 7.41
CA ARG A 588 18.35 23.39 7.96
C ARG A 588 19.34 23.00 6.87
N ARG A 589 18.85 22.57 5.72
CA ARG A 589 19.65 22.25 4.53
C ARG A 589 20.45 23.46 4.04
N LEU A 590 19.82 24.63 3.94
CA LEU A 590 20.47 25.87 3.47
C LEU A 590 21.48 26.41 4.48
N ARG A 591 21.28 26.18 5.78
CA ARG A 591 22.27 26.52 6.82
C ARG A 591 23.47 25.58 6.89
N GLY A 592 23.35 24.38 6.33
CA GLY A 592 24.36 23.33 6.48
C GLY A 592 24.36 22.68 7.87
N ASP A 593 23.23 22.71 8.57
CA ASP A 593 23.11 22.23 9.96
C ASP A 593 23.07 20.68 10.07
N ILE A 594 23.01 19.95 8.95
CA ILE A 594 22.83 18.48 8.91
C ILE A 594 24.07 17.83 8.32
N HIS A 595 24.76 17.01 9.11
CA HIS A 595 25.99 16.32 8.72
C HIS A 595 25.78 14.85 8.37
N ASP A 596 26.82 14.19 7.85
CA ASP A 596 26.80 12.76 7.53
C ASP A 596 26.98 11.91 8.79
N THR A 597 26.38 10.71 8.81
CA THR A 597 26.45 9.84 9.99
C THR A 597 27.89 9.42 10.29
N GLU A 598 28.33 9.66 11.52
CA GLU A 598 29.65 9.29 12.01
C GLU A 598 29.58 8.10 13.00
N PRO A 599 30.66 7.32 13.19
CA PRO A 599 30.65 6.17 14.10
C PRO A 599 30.35 6.53 15.56
N ASP A 600 30.70 7.74 15.99
CA ASP A 600 30.54 8.24 17.36
C ASP A 600 29.12 8.78 17.66
N ASP A 601 28.24 8.77 16.66
CA ASP A 601 26.84 9.18 16.79
C ASP A 601 26.04 8.17 17.64
N THR A 602 25.84 8.54 18.92
CA THR A 602 25.07 7.73 19.88
C THR A 602 23.61 8.15 19.96
N LEU A 603 23.33 9.44 20.20
CA LEU A 603 21.99 10.02 20.21
C LEU A 603 21.91 11.12 19.16
N VAL A 604 21.15 10.88 18.09
CA VAL A 604 21.06 11.78 16.92
C VAL A 604 19.63 11.90 16.47
N ASN A 605 19.33 13.00 15.77
CA ASN A 605 17.97 13.29 15.32
C ASN A 605 16.94 13.24 16.46
N THR A 606 17.36 13.58 17.67
CA THR A 606 16.52 13.88 18.83
C THR A 606 16.54 15.37 19.13
N VAL A 607 15.60 15.78 19.97
CA VAL A 607 15.56 17.12 20.53
C VAL A 607 16.88 17.43 21.25
N ASP A 608 17.52 18.56 20.94
CA ASP A 608 18.83 19.01 21.49
C ASP A 608 20.07 18.17 21.09
N SER A 609 19.96 17.30 20.08
CA SER A 609 21.10 16.54 19.51
C SER A 609 21.52 17.04 18.13
N SER A 610 22.63 16.51 17.61
CA SER A 610 23.04 16.74 16.22
C SER A 610 22.06 16.14 15.22
N LEU A 611 21.96 16.79 14.06
CA LEU A 611 21.16 16.31 12.94
C LEU A 611 22.06 15.55 11.95
N THR A 612 21.70 14.30 11.69
CA THR A 612 22.43 13.43 10.76
C THR A 612 21.53 13.00 9.61
N TRP A 613 22.10 12.93 8.41
CA TRP A 613 21.38 12.39 7.25
C TRP A 613 21.10 10.90 7.40
N GLY A 614 19.95 10.46 6.87
CA GLY A 614 19.67 9.06 6.67
C GLY A 614 20.38 8.47 5.44
N PRO A 615 20.35 7.13 5.29
CA PRO A 615 20.94 6.44 4.13
C PRO A 615 20.34 6.87 2.78
N TRP A 616 19.10 7.36 2.74
CA TRP A 616 18.45 7.86 1.54
C TRP A 616 18.34 9.39 1.60
N ARG A 617 18.91 10.09 0.60
CA ARG A 617 18.82 11.54 0.44
C ARG A 617 19.10 12.00 -0.99
N LEU A 618 18.57 13.17 -1.36
CA LEU A 618 18.95 13.92 -2.55
C LEU A 618 20.08 14.88 -2.19
N ARG A 619 21.24 14.72 -2.83
CA ARG A 619 22.45 15.45 -2.46
C ARG A 619 22.58 16.79 -3.20
N GLY A 620 23.21 17.75 -2.53
CA GLY A 620 23.63 19.02 -3.11
C GLY A 620 22.50 19.85 -3.70
N LEU A 621 22.77 20.48 -4.85
CA LEU A 621 21.83 21.40 -5.51
C LEU A 621 20.51 20.73 -5.91
N PHE A 622 20.53 19.45 -6.29
CA PHE A 622 19.31 18.72 -6.64
C PHE A 622 18.39 18.53 -5.43
N GLY A 623 18.94 18.27 -4.24
CA GLY A 623 18.17 18.22 -3.01
C GLY A 623 17.54 19.57 -2.67
N ILE A 624 18.30 20.67 -2.82
CA ILE A 624 17.79 22.02 -2.58
C ILE A 624 16.66 22.34 -3.58
N ALA A 625 16.88 22.11 -4.87
CA ALA A 625 15.92 22.37 -5.92
C ALA A 625 14.62 21.57 -5.73
N ASN A 626 14.72 20.26 -5.44
CA ASN A 626 13.56 19.43 -5.14
C ASN A 626 12.79 19.95 -3.93
N ASN A 627 13.48 20.30 -2.85
CA ASN A 627 12.82 20.77 -1.64
C ASN A 627 12.14 22.13 -1.85
N ILE A 628 12.72 23.04 -2.64
CA ILE A 628 12.08 24.31 -3.02
C ILE A 628 10.81 24.04 -3.84
N PHE A 629 10.91 23.18 -4.85
CA PHE A 629 9.76 22.81 -5.69
C PHE A 629 8.64 22.15 -4.87
N SER A 630 8.98 21.24 -3.96
CA SER A 630 8.05 20.64 -3.00
C SER A 630 7.33 21.69 -2.16
N CYS A 631 8.04 22.64 -1.54
CA CYS A 631 7.41 23.73 -0.78
C CYS A 631 6.47 24.59 -1.66
N ALA A 632 6.88 24.92 -2.88
CA ALA A 632 6.07 25.72 -3.81
C ALA A 632 4.79 24.97 -4.23
N TYR A 633 4.92 23.70 -4.60
CA TYR A 633 3.80 22.85 -4.99
C TYR A 633 2.82 22.60 -3.83
N ILE A 634 3.32 22.33 -2.62
CA ILE A 634 2.48 22.18 -1.43
C ILE A 634 1.70 23.48 -1.17
N THR A 635 2.35 24.64 -1.26
CA THR A 635 1.70 25.94 -1.06
C THR A 635 0.59 26.17 -2.09
N PHE A 636 0.84 25.82 -3.35
CA PHE A 636 -0.16 25.90 -4.41
C PHE A 636 -1.40 25.03 -4.12
N ILE A 637 -1.21 23.75 -3.77
CA ILE A 637 -2.33 22.85 -3.44
C ILE A 637 -3.06 23.28 -2.16
N PHE A 638 -2.31 23.69 -1.13
CA PHE A 638 -2.88 24.15 0.14
C PHE A 638 -3.74 25.41 -0.03
N PHE A 639 -3.40 26.28 -0.99
CA PHE A 639 -4.23 27.44 -1.31
C PHE A 639 -5.56 27.04 -1.97
N PHE A 640 -5.52 26.16 -2.98
CA PHE A 640 -6.72 25.77 -3.73
C PHE A 640 -7.64 24.80 -2.97
N CYS A 641 -7.15 24.03 -1.99
CA CYS A 641 -7.96 23.02 -1.28
C CYS A 641 -9.17 23.60 -0.50
N PHE A 642 -9.16 24.90 -0.25
CA PHE A 642 -10.24 25.63 0.43
C PHE A 642 -11.26 26.26 -0.52
N TRP A 643 -11.03 26.21 -1.84
CA TRP A 643 -11.91 26.83 -2.82
C TRP A 643 -13.20 26.01 -3.03
N PRO A 644 -14.33 26.68 -3.34
CA PRO A 644 -15.54 26.00 -3.78
C PRO A 644 -15.37 25.43 -5.19
N THR A 645 -16.21 24.48 -5.58
CA THR A 645 -16.17 23.86 -6.91
C THR A 645 -16.84 24.72 -8.00
N SER A 646 -17.72 25.65 -7.61
CA SER A 646 -18.46 26.54 -8.51
C SER A 646 -18.46 28.00 -8.02
N VAL A 647 -18.64 28.94 -8.94
CA VAL A 647 -18.67 30.39 -8.66
C VAL A 647 -19.88 30.80 -7.80
N ASP A 648 -21.05 30.24 -8.08
CA ASP A 648 -22.27 30.55 -7.34
C ASP A 648 -22.31 29.76 -6.03
N VAL A 649 -21.75 30.34 -4.97
CA VAL A 649 -21.63 29.70 -3.66
C VAL A 649 -22.93 29.81 -2.87
N THR A 650 -23.49 28.66 -2.51
CA THR A 650 -24.62 28.45 -1.62
C THR A 650 -24.17 27.63 -0.42
N PRO A 651 -24.89 27.65 0.72
CA PRO A 651 -24.61 26.74 1.85
C PRO A 651 -24.57 25.26 1.45
N GLN A 652 -25.27 24.89 0.38
CA GLN A 652 -25.39 23.53 -0.12
C GLN A 652 -24.21 23.08 -1.00
N ASN A 653 -23.43 24.00 -1.58
CA ASN A 653 -22.28 23.67 -2.44
C ASN A 653 -20.94 24.29 -1.96
N MET A 654 -20.95 25.09 -0.88
CA MET A 654 -19.75 25.65 -0.30
C MET A 654 -18.79 24.54 0.18
N ASN A 655 -17.49 24.76 0.00
CA ASN A 655 -16.46 23.92 0.61
C ASN A 655 -16.33 24.26 2.10
N TRP A 656 -16.98 23.45 2.95
CA TRP A 656 -16.99 23.63 4.41
C TRP A 656 -15.65 23.32 5.10
N ALA A 657 -14.61 22.93 4.35
CA ALA A 657 -13.30 22.60 4.91
C ALA A 657 -12.66 23.76 5.68
N VAL A 658 -12.80 25.01 5.21
CA VAL A 658 -12.26 26.18 5.91
C VAL A 658 -12.79 26.26 7.33
N LEU A 659 -14.11 26.14 7.50
CA LEU A 659 -14.76 26.23 8.80
C LEU A 659 -14.24 25.13 9.74
N VAL A 660 -14.28 23.88 9.28
CA VAL A 660 -13.90 22.75 10.13
C VAL A 660 -12.40 22.76 10.42
N PHE A 661 -11.55 23.13 9.45
CA PHE A 661 -10.11 23.30 9.65
C PHE A 661 -9.82 24.36 10.72
N VAL A 662 -10.48 25.52 10.66
CA VAL A 662 -10.35 26.59 11.66
C VAL A 662 -10.86 26.12 13.03
N VAL A 663 -11.98 25.42 13.11
CA VAL A 663 -12.51 24.90 14.38
C VAL A 663 -11.54 23.91 15.03
N VAL A 664 -11.00 22.97 14.27
CA VAL A 664 -10.02 22.00 14.77
C VAL A 664 -8.72 22.69 15.19
N PHE A 665 -8.27 23.68 14.41
CA PHE A 665 -7.11 24.48 14.75
C PHE A 665 -7.32 25.26 16.05
N ILE A 666 -8.45 25.97 16.21
CA ILE A 666 -8.79 26.69 17.44
C ILE A 666 -8.84 25.73 18.62
N PHE A 667 -9.51 24.58 18.48
CA PHE A 667 -9.56 23.58 19.54
C PHE A 667 -8.15 23.12 19.96
N SER A 668 -7.29 22.80 18.99
CA SER A 668 -5.90 22.41 19.22
C SER A 668 -5.11 23.51 19.94
N MET A 669 -5.25 24.77 19.50
CA MET A 669 -4.57 25.93 20.10
C MET A 669 -5.06 26.25 21.51
N LEU A 670 -6.37 26.14 21.76
CA LEU A 670 -6.93 26.29 23.10
C LEU A 670 -6.42 25.21 24.04
N TYR A 671 -6.41 23.94 23.59
CA TYR A 671 -5.84 22.85 24.36
C TYR A 671 -4.35 23.06 24.62
N TYR A 672 -3.59 23.57 23.65
CA TYR A 672 -2.19 23.94 23.82
C TYR A 672 -1.99 25.02 24.88
N ALA A 673 -2.76 26.11 24.80
CA ALA A 673 -2.67 27.24 25.72
C ALA A 673 -3.09 26.86 27.16
N ILE A 674 -4.10 26.02 27.32
CA ILE A 674 -4.63 25.66 28.65
C ILE A 674 -3.78 24.56 29.30
N TRP A 675 -3.47 23.50 28.53
CA TRP A 675 -2.93 22.25 29.07
C TRP A 675 -1.63 21.79 28.38
N ALA A 676 -1.62 21.64 27.05
CA ALA A 676 -0.53 20.93 26.38
C ALA A 676 0.83 21.62 26.53
N ARG A 677 0.90 22.96 26.62
CA ARG A 677 2.16 23.68 26.88
C ARG A 677 2.88 23.25 28.17
N LYS A 678 2.14 22.65 29.12
CA LYS A 678 2.66 22.18 30.41
C LYS A 678 3.16 20.74 30.36
N VAL A 679 2.69 19.94 29.39
CA VAL A 679 2.88 18.47 29.39
C VAL A 679 3.62 17.99 28.13
N TYR A 680 3.42 18.66 27.00
CA TYR A 680 4.06 18.35 25.72
C TYR A 680 5.42 19.02 25.61
N SER A 681 6.47 18.23 25.37
CA SER A 681 7.85 18.68 25.23
C SER A 681 8.45 18.39 23.85
N GLY A 682 7.67 17.87 22.91
CA GLY A 682 8.17 17.21 21.70
C GLY A 682 8.39 15.70 21.91
N PRO A 683 9.01 15.00 20.95
CA PRO A 683 9.36 13.58 21.08
C PRO A 683 10.15 13.30 22.35
N ILE A 684 9.63 12.43 23.20
CA ILE A 684 10.27 12.06 24.47
C ILE A 684 11.36 11.03 24.21
N VAL A 685 12.52 11.21 24.85
CA VAL A 685 13.59 10.21 24.94
C VAL A 685 13.24 9.22 26.06
N GLU A 686 13.11 7.95 25.72
CA GLU A 686 12.62 6.85 26.59
C GLU A 686 13.75 5.91 27.07
N LEU A 687 14.99 6.40 27.05
CA LEU A 687 16.19 5.63 27.42
C LEU A 687 16.27 5.33 28.92
#